data_AF-A0A1Q8AVB2-F1
#
_entry.id   AF-A0A1Q8AVB2-F1
#
_cell.length_a   1.000
_cell.length_b   1.000
_cell.length_c   1.000
_cell.angle_alpha   90.00
_cell.angle_beta   90.00
_cell.angle_gamma   90.00
#
_symmetry.space_group_name_H-M   'P 1'
#
loop_
_entity.id
_entity.type
_entity.pdbx_description
1 polymer ?
#
loop_
_entity_poly.entity_id
_entity_poly.type
_entity_poly.pdbx_seq_one_letter_code
_entity_poly.pdbx_strand_id
1 'polypeptide(L)'
;MDIRTAIHRLRASGCWKPSIAAFLLRNLEADRSDDLPSDEAALRGAAAWLTRAQDATGDGGIAGRYRLSSGWSSSYPETTGYAIPTLLTLADVLGDDQFRQRAGRCVEFLRSVQLPSGAFPGLEVADNRTNPSPFNSAQIIHGLHRWYLATGDRTVLDPIMRAAHWICDVQDGDGAWRQHFYRQLACAYSAHAACWLAEIADDLDEPRFRASAERNLRWVLSQRDPDTGWFDRSGFSERDHEQRCAHTHTIAYTLDGVLRMSDRFDAADGRDAVRVAAERLLERLERSKTLAGVLNHRWQPQVDYVCLTGNAQIALIWMRIAQSTGDVRFVNAAFKAIDEVKRAQTLAHGNGGIRGGIPGSWPIGGEYVQFALPNWAAKFFIDALCAKRVCLAGWLDSTRRPALNPSESRMPIASALVDAGGRRVVVYTTRISPKFASLAARWRRRGFAPSLVLIEAGGASRARRWWSTLRRADDSARICREHGWKHVYDATVNSPDAISAVERVRPLIAVAAGAGILRRPILAVPRLGTLNAHMGILPTYRGMHASEWSAFHGDTIGCSVLWVDEGIDTGPIIATRVVDVDACRSIAELRARVDECQLDLLDDTLRSIVERGISPSCAPQRRDEGRQFFRMHADLRRVLEQALTAPAIAGSERIE
;
A
#
# COMPACT_ATOMS: atom_id res chain seq x y z
N MET A 1 24.99 -3.69 -1.46
CA MET A 1 26.29 -4.05 -0.84
C MET A 1 26.45 -5.57 -0.87
N ASP A 2 27.62 -6.10 -1.26
CA ASP A 2 27.87 -7.56 -1.28
C ASP A 2 27.86 -8.15 0.14
N ILE A 3 27.10 -9.23 0.31
CA ILE A 3 26.89 -10.03 1.52
C ILE A 3 28.22 -10.50 2.12
N ARG A 4 29.20 -10.83 1.27
CA ARG A 4 30.52 -11.24 1.72
C ARG A 4 31.20 -10.14 2.50
N THR A 5 31.04 -8.88 2.08
CA THR A 5 31.56 -7.71 2.78
C THR A 5 30.83 -7.47 4.11
N ALA A 6 29.51 -7.68 4.17
CA ALA A 6 28.74 -7.58 5.42
C ALA A 6 29.15 -8.65 6.45
N ILE A 7 29.25 -9.91 5.99
CA ILE A 7 29.71 -11.03 6.81
C ILE A 7 31.16 -10.80 7.26
N HIS A 8 32.03 -10.32 6.37
CA HIS A 8 33.41 -10.03 6.70
C HIS A 8 33.53 -8.91 7.74
N ARG A 9 32.78 -7.81 7.61
CA ARG A 9 32.74 -6.72 8.60
C ARG A 9 32.20 -7.19 9.95
N LEU A 10 31.13 -7.99 9.96
CA LEU A 10 30.58 -8.56 11.20
C LEU A 10 31.53 -9.55 11.86
N ARG A 11 32.22 -10.40 11.10
CA ARG A 11 33.28 -11.29 11.62
C ARG A 11 34.46 -10.50 12.17
N ALA A 12 34.88 -9.44 11.48
CA ALA A 12 35.98 -8.57 11.92
C ALA A 12 35.64 -7.79 13.21
N SER A 13 34.36 -7.54 13.50
CA SER A 13 33.92 -6.84 14.71
C SER A 13 33.93 -7.68 16.00
N GLY A 14 34.32 -8.96 15.95
CA GLY A 14 34.35 -9.87 17.11
C GLY A 14 32.97 -10.28 17.65
N CYS A 15 31.88 -9.75 17.09
CA CYS A 15 30.51 -9.94 17.59
C CYS A 15 29.71 -11.02 16.83
N TRP A 16 30.42 -11.90 16.09
CA TRP A 16 29.81 -12.96 15.27
C TRP A 16 29.25 -14.10 16.14
N LYS A 17 27.94 -14.33 16.06
CA LYS A 17 27.25 -15.50 16.65
C LYS A 17 26.56 -16.32 15.55
N PRO A 18 26.53 -17.67 15.64
CA PRO A 18 25.83 -18.51 14.67
C PRO A 18 24.36 -18.12 14.46
N SER A 19 23.68 -17.64 15.51
CA SER A 19 22.30 -17.13 15.43
C SER A 19 22.15 -15.88 14.56
N ILE A 20 23.14 -14.98 14.55
CA ILE A 20 23.16 -13.80 13.67
C ILE A 20 23.36 -14.23 12.22
N ALA A 21 24.18 -15.26 11.97
CA ALA A 21 24.37 -15.81 10.62
C ALA A 21 23.06 -16.41 10.06
N ALA A 22 22.32 -17.16 10.87
CA ALA A 22 21.02 -17.70 10.47
C ALA A 22 19.97 -16.61 10.20
N PHE A 23 19.95 -15.55 11.01
CA PHE A 23 19.11 -14.37 10.75
C PHE A 23 19.49 -13.70 9.42
N LEU A 24 20.79 -13.50 9.16
CA LEU A 24 21.25 -12.94 7.89
C LEU A 24 20.93 -13.86 6.71
N LEU A 25 21.13 -15.17 6.81
CA LEU A 25 20.77 -16.12 5.75
C LEU A 25 19.26 -16.09 5.45
N ARG A 26 18.40 -16.01 6.47
CA ARG A 26 16.95 -15.80 6.27
C ARG A 26 16.64 -14.46 5.58
N ASN A 27 17.37 -13.39 5.90
CA ASN A 27 17.25 -12.10 5.22
C ASN A 27 17.65 -12.20 3.73
N LEU A 28 18.49 -13.18 3.36
CA LEU A 28 18.96 -13.41 1.99
C LEU A 28 18.07 -14.39 1.21
N GLU A 29 17.45 -15.34 1.90
CA GLU A 29 16.46 -16.27 1.35
C GLU A 29 15.06 -15.66 1.24
N ALA A 30 14.93 -14.35 1.51
CA ALA A 30 13.67 -13.63 1.57
C ALA A 30 12.97 -13.56 0.19
N ASP A 31 12.34 -14.66 -0.23
CA ASP A 31 11.45 -14.67 -1.39
C ASP A 31 10.42 -15.82 -1.46
N ARG A 32 10.17 -16.61 -0.39
CA ARG A 32 9.34 -17.85 -0.60
C ARG A 32 8.27 -18.22 0.41
N SER A 33 8.21 -17.63 1.60
CA SER A 33 7.08 -17.91 2.50
C SER A 33 6.02 -16.83 2.38
N ASP A 34 4.88 -17.17 1.79
CA ASP A 34 3.65 -16.38 1.89
C ASP A 34 2.95 -16.56 3.26
N ASP A 35 3.51 -17.36 4.16
CA ASP A 35 2.99 -17.53 5.51
C ASP A 35 3.48 -16.39 6.39
N LEU A 36 2.61 -15.40 6.58
CA LEU A 36 2.86 -14.24 7.44
C LEU A 36 2.32 -14.53 8.84
N PRO A 37 2.97 -14.04 9.91
CA PRO A 37 2.40 -14.12 11.24
C PRO A 37 1.02 -13.44 11.28
N SER A 38 0.16 -13.85 12.21
CA SER A 38 -1.07 -13.11 12.48
C SER A 38 -0.75 -11.70 12.96
N ASP A 39 -1.67 -10.76 12.75
CA ASP A 39 -1.50 -9.37 13.21
C ASP A 39 -1.29 -9.31 14.73
N GLU A 40 -1.99 -10.15 15.49
CA GLU A 40 -1.85 -10.28 16.95
C GLU A 40 -0.45 -10.78 17.36
N ALA A 41 0.08 -11.81 16.67
CA ALA A 41 1.41 -12.33 16.97
C ALA A 41 2.50 -11.31 16.63
N ALA A 42 2.33 -10.59 15.51
CA ALA A 42 3.23 -9.52 15.10
C ALA A 42 3.23 -8.35 16.11
N LEU A 43 2.04 -7.94 16.56
CA LEU A 43 1.82 -6.88 17.55
C LEU A 43 2.50 -7.24 18.87
N ARG A 44 2.20 -8.41 19.44
CA ARG A 44 2.80 -8.88 20.70
C ARG A 44 4.32 -9.04 20.57
N GLY A 45 4.81 -9.50 19.42
CA GLY A 45 6.23 -9.60 19.13
C GLY A 45 6.95 -8.26 19.19
N ALA A 46 6.40 -7.24 18.52
CA ALA A 46 6.95 -5.90 18.48
C ALA A 46 6.85 -5.20 19.86
N ALA A 47 5.71 -5.33 20.54
CA ALA A 47 5.50 -4.82 21.89
C ALA A 47 6.53 -5.41 22.87
N ALA A 48 6.72 -6.73 22.83
CA ALA A 48 7.71 -7.40 23.67
C ALA A 48 9.16 -7.00 23.33
N TRP A 49 9.46 -6.66 22.07
CA TRP A 49 10.77 -6.13 21.71
C TRP A 49 10.98 -4.74 22.30
N LEU A 50 9.95 -3.89 22.25
CA LEU A 50 9.99 -2.54 22.82
C LEU A 50 10.18 -2.56 24.35
N THR A 51 9.54 -3.51 25.06
CA THR A 51 9.75 -3.68 26.50
C THR A 51 11.19 -4.08 26.82
N ARG A 52 11.77 -5.03 26.07
CA ARG A 52 13.19 -5.39 26.21
C ARG A 52 14.14 -4.24 25.91
N ALA A 53 13.81 -3.39 24.93
CA ALA A 53 14.60 -2.20 24.60
C ALA A 53 14.62 -1.19 25.76
N GLN A 54 13.52 -1.04 26.50
CA GLN A 54 13.47 -0.20 27.70
C GLN A 54 14.19 -0.87 28.89
N ASP A 55 14.01 -2.17 29.08
CA ASP A 55 14.65 -2.89 30.19
C ASP A 55 16.19 -2.91 30.04
N ALA A 56 16.71 -2.77 28.82
CA ALA A 56 18.14 -2.76 28.53
C ALA A 56 18.88 -1.48 28.97
N THR A 57 18.18 -0.36 29.19
CA THR A 57 18.81 0.94 29.53
C THR A 57 18.87 1.17 31.04
N GLY A 58 17.87 0.70 31.78
CA GLY A 58 17.78 0.83 33.24
C GLY A 58 17.41 2.24 33.75
N ASP A 59 17.35 3.25 32.88
CA ASP A 59 17.08 4.66 33.23
C ASP A 59 15.62 5.10 33.00
N GLY A 60 14.76 4.17 32.55
CA GLY A 60 13.37 4.44 32.18
C GLY A 60 13.16 4.87 30.72
N GLY A 61 14.22 5.33 30.05
CA GLY A 61 14.22 5.61 28.61
C GLY A 61 14.28 4.34 27.77
N ILE A 62 14.01 4.45 26.46
CA ILE A 62 14.03 3.30 25.55
C ILE A 62 15.29 3.34 24.70
N ALA A 63 16.03 2.23 24.64
CA ALA A 63 17.19 2.09 23.77
C ALA A 63 16.80 2.45 22.33
N GLY A 64 17.55 3.36 21.71
CA GLY A 64 17.27 3.84 20.36
C GLY A 64 17.24 2.73 19.32
N ARG A 65 18.15 1.75 19.41
CA ARG A 65 18.21 0.60 18.49
C ARG A 65 19.06 -0.55 19.03
N TYR A 66 18.82 -1.75 18.50
CA TYR A 66 19.72 -2.90 18.64
C TYR A 66 20.58 -3.03 17.38
N ARG A 67 21.91 -2.91 17.51
CA ARG A 67 22.88 -3.14 16.42
C ARG A 67 23.35 -4.59 16.45
N LEU A 68 23.40 -5.24 15.30
CA LEU A 68 23.92 -6.62 15.22
C LEU A 68 25.38 -6.71 15.69
N SER A 69 26.16 -5.65 15.50
CA SER A 69 27.58 -5.58 15.87
C SER A 69 27.84 -5.19 17.32
N SER A 70 26.95 -4.49 18.02
CA SER A 70 27.28 -3.89 19.32
C SER A 70 26.17 -3.98 20.37
N GLY A 71 25.04 -4.62 20.05
CA GLY A 71 23.92 -4.77 20.98
C GLY A 71 23.06 -3.50 21.10
N TRP A 72 22.42 -3.34 22.26
CA TRP A 72 21.54 -2.21 22.56
C TRP A 72 22.32 -0.90 22.67
N SER A 73 21.78 0.19 22.11
CA SER A 73 22.28 1.55 22.35
C SER A 73 21.78 2.13 23.67
N SER A 74 22.25 3.33 24.04
CA SER A 74 21.63 4.11 25.09
C SER A 74 20.20 4.53 24.74
N SER A 75 19.49 5.04 25.75
CA SER A 75 18.20 5.71 25.61
C SER A 75 18.27 6.82 24.56
N TYR A 76 17.21 6.94 23.77
CA TYR A 76 17.05 8.01 22.78
C TYR A 76 15.82 8.85 23.18
N PRO A 77 16.01 10.08 23.70
CA PRO A 77 14.92 10.91 24.23
C PRO A 77 13.77 11.14 23.25
N GLU A 78 14.07 11.55 22.01
CA GLU A 78 13.07 11.75 20.96
C GLU A 78 12.13 10.55 20.82
N THR A 79 12.73 9.38 20.67
CA THR A 79 12.00 8.17 20.31
C THR A 79 11.38 7.48 21.52
N THR A 80 11.87 7.81 22.71
CA THR A 80 11.21 7.52 23.99
C THR A 80 9.94 8.35 24.13
N GLY A 81 9.98 9.64 23.76
CA GLY A 81 8.85 10.56 23.76
C GLY A 81 7.68 10.05 22.95
N TYR A 82 7.85 9.85 21.64
CA TYR A 82 6.74 9.37 20.81
C TYR A 82 6.37 7.90 21.01
N ALA A 83 7.11 7.14 21.83
CA ALA A 83 6.71 5.78 22.22
C ALA A 83 5.65 5.79 23.34
N ILE A 84 5.53 6.88 24.11
CA ILE A 84 4.49 7.04 25.14
C ILE A 84 3.07 6.78 24.59
N PRO A 85 2.60 7.46 23.52
CA PRO A 85 1.26 7.18 22.98
C PRO A 85 1.10 5.73 22.49
N THR A 86 2.15 5.13 21.94
CA THR A 86 2.15 3.71 21.53
C THR A 86 2.01 2.77 22.73
N LEU A 87 2.72 3.04 23.82
CA LEU A 87 2.62 2.27 25.06
C LEU A 87 1.24 2.40 25.71
N LEU A 88 0.67 3.62 25.74
CA LEU A 88 -0.71 3.83 26.19
C LEU A 88 -1.71 3.05 25.34
N THR A 89 -1.57 3.11 24.01
CA THR A 89 -2.40 2.32 23.08
C THR A 89 -2.25 0.82 23.32
N LEU A 90 -1.04 0.32 23.57
CA LEU A 90 -0.83 -1.09 23.90
C LEU A 90 -1.50 -1.50 25.21
N ALA A 91 -1.51 -0.64 26.22
CA ALA A 91 -2.19 -0.91 27.48
C ALA A 91 -3.68 -1.19 27.24
N ASP A 92 -4.31 -0.37 26.40
CA ASP A 92 -5.73 -0.50 26.08
C ASP A 92 -6.01 -1.69 25.13
N VAL A 93 -5.21 -1.83 24.06
CA VAL A 93 -5.42 -2.86 23.02
C VAL A 93 -5.13 -4.28 23.51
N LEU A 94 -4.14 -4.44 24.40
CA LEU A 94 -3.75 -5.74 24.96
C LEU A 94 -4.36 -6.00 26.34
N GLY A 95 -5.01 -5.00 26.96
CA GLY A 95 -5.56 -5.10 28.30
C GLY A 95 -4.51 -5.33 29.38
N ASP A 96 -3.33 -4.70 29.23
CA ASP A 96 -2.15 -4.97 30.04
C ASP A 96 -1.53 -3.66 30.58
N ASP A 97 -1.78 -3.38 31.86
CA ASP A 97 -1.38 -2.13 32.51
C ASP A 97 0.14 -1.95 32.61
N GLN A 98 0.94 -3.01 32.37
CA GLN A 98 2.40 -2.88 32.34
C GLN A 98 2.86 -1.81 31.34
N PHE A 99 2.13 -1.64 30.23
CA PHE A 99 2.52 -0.67 29.20
C PHE A 99 2.25 0.77 29.67
N ARG A 100 1.20 1.01 30.47
CA ARG A 100 0.94 2.31 31.10
C ARG A 100 2.03 2.65 32.13
N GLN A 101 2.45 1.67 32.93
CA GLN A 101 3.57 1.85 33.88
C GLN A 101 4.89 2.14 33.15
N ARG A 102 5.13 1.48 32.01
CA ARG A 102 6.30 1.75 31.15
C ARG A 102 6.26 3.14 30.55
N ALA A 103 5.10 3.62 30.14
CA ALA A 103 4.91 4.99 29.67
C ALA A 103 5.24 6.02 30.77
N GLY A 104 4.81 5.76 32.01
CA GLY A 104 5.19 6.59 33.17
C GLY A 104 6.71 6.67 33.39
N ARG A 105 7.43 5.54 33.24
CA ARG A 105 8.91 5.56 33.31
C ARG A 105 9.55 6.36 32.18
N CYS A 106 8.97 6.35 30.98
CA CYS A 106 9.42 7.21 29.88
C CYS A 106 9.26 8.69 30.26
N VAL A 107 8.13 9.08 30.88
CA VAL A 107 7.88 10.46 31.33
C VAL A 107 8.94 10.91 32.33
N GLU A 108 9.23 10.11 33.35
CA GLU A 108 10.25 10.45 34.36
C GLU A 108 11.65 10.57 33.74
N PHE A 109 12.01 9.66 32.84
CA PHE A 109 13.26 9.76 32.10
C PHE A 109 13.33 11.07 31.29
N LEU A 110 12.28 11.42 30.56
CA LEU A 110 12.27 12.62 29.73
C LEU A 110 12.41 13.89 30.57
N ARG A 111 11.70 13.98 31.70
CA ARG A 111 11.85 15.09 32.65
C ARG A 111 13.28 15.23 33.16
N SER A 112 13.98 14.11 33.36
CA SER A 112 15.37 14.12 33.83
C SER A 112 16.39 14.63 32.79
N VAL A 113 16.04 14.63 31.50
CA VAL A 113 16.93 15.05 30.40
C VAL A 113 16.55 16.39 29.77
N GLN A 114 15.57 17.11 30.33
CA GLN A 114 15.21 18.44 29.85
C GLN A 114 16.37 19.43 30.10
N LEU A 115 16.67 20.26 29.09
CA LEU A 115 17.77 21.22 29.17
C LEU A 115 17.34 22.49 29.96
N PRO A 116 18.30 23.27 30.48
CA PRO A 116 18.00 24.56 31.11
C PRO A 116 17.23 25.52 30.19
N SER A 117 17.45 25.46 28.87
CA SER A 117 16.71 26.24 27.88
C SER A 117 15.22 25.87 27.77
N GLY A 118 14.80 24.73 28.33
CA GLY A 118 13.46 24.18 28.16
C GLY A 118 13.36 23.14 27.04
N ALA A 119 14.27 23.18 26.08
CA ALA A 119 14.35 22.20 25.00
C ALA A 119 14.81 20.82 25.48
N PHE A 120 14.78 19.85 24.57
CA PHE A 120 15.34 18.52 24.78
C PHE A 120 16.51 18.25 23.82
N PRO A 121 17.48 17.41 24.23
CA PRO A 121 18.63 17.10 23.40
C PRO A 121 18.25 16.28 22.16
N GLY A 122 18.98 16.50 21.07
CA GLY A 122 18.96 15.62 19.89
C GLY A 122 19.68 14.29 20.13
N LEU A 123 19.48 13.29 19.26
CA LEU A 123 20.22 12.01 19.24
C LEU A 123 20.09 11.15 20.52
N GLU A 124 20.82 10.03 20.55
CA GLU A 124 20.92 9.13 21.71
C GLU A 124 21.72 9.79 22.85
N VAL A 125 21.39 9.48 24.12
CA VAL A 125 22.03 10.06 25.33
C VAL A 125 23.54 9.84 25.39
N ALA A 126 24.06 8.75 24.81
CA ALA A 126 25.51 8.52 24.72
C ALA A 126 26.20 9.47 23.74
N ASP A 127 25.49 9.96 22.72
CA ASP A 127 26.03 10.80 21.66
C ASP A 127 25.80 12.30 21.93
N ASN A 128 24.70 12.66 22.59
CA ASN A 128 24.39 14.04 22.91
C ASN A 128 23.49 14.19 24.14
N ARG A 129 23.90 15.08 25.05
CA ARG A 129 23.16 15.43 26.27
C ARG A 129 22.89 16.93 26.42
N THR A 130 23.38 17.75 25.50
CA THR A 130 23.46 19.20 25.70
C THR A 130 22.90 20.00 24.53
N ASN A 131 23.06 19.52 23.30
CA ASN A 131 22.64 20.26 22.11
C ASN A 131 21.13 20.03 21.87
N PRO A 132 20.30 21.10 21.87
CA PRO A 132 18.87 20.97 21.69
C PRO A 132 18.50 20.66 20.23
N SER A 133 17.28 20.16 20.02
CA SER A 133 16.71 19.96 18.67
C SER A 133 15.21 20.33 18.66
N PRO A 134 14.75 21.21 17.75
CA PRO A 134 13.32 21.55 17.61
C PRO A 134 12.47 20.34 17.26
N PHE A 135 12.93 19.52 16.32
CA PHE A 135 12.22 18.32 15.90
C PHE A 135 12.06 17.33 17.06
N ASN A 136 13.15 17.06 17.77
CA ASN A 136 13.15 16.09 18.87
C ASN A 136 12.31 16.59 20.04
N SER A 137 12.41 17.88 20.36
CA SER A 137 11.60 18.51 21.40
C SER A 137 10.11 18.39 21.07
N ALA A 138 9.72 18.63 19.81
CA ALA A 138 8.33 18.48 19.36
C ALA A 138 7.80 17.04 19.52
N GLN A 139 8.63 16.03 19.19
CA GLN A 139 8.26 14.61 19.39
C GLN A 139 8.09 14.26 20.88
N ILE A 140 8.94 14.83 21.74
CA ILE A 140 8.89 14.60 23.19
C ILE A 140 7.66 15.24 23.82
N ILE A 141 7.39 16.52 23.51
CA ILE A 141 6.22 17.21 24.05
C ILE A 141 4.92 16.59 23.56
N HIS A 142 4.88 16.03 22.35
CA HIS A 142 3.74 15.21 21.92
C HIS A 142 3.53 14.02 22.86
N GLY A 143 4.59 13.26 23.17
CA GLY A 143 4.52 12.15 24.12
C GLY A 143 4.02 12.56 25.50
N LEU A 144 4.60 13.62 26.07
CA LEU A 144 4.19 14.18 27.36
C LEU A 144 2.75 14.69 27.35
N HIS A 145 2.34 15.36 26.27
CA HIS A 145 0.98 15.84 26.09
C HIS A 145 -0.02 14.68 26.06
N ARG A 146 0.30 13.60 25.33
CA ARG A 146 -0.53 12.38 25.31
C ARG A 146 -0.60 11.68 26.66
N TRP A 147 0.45 11.76 27.48
CA TRP A 147 0.41 11.32 28.87
C TRP A 147 -0.53 12.17 29.72
N TYR A 148 -0.43 13.51 29.62
CA TYR A 148 -1.33 14.44 30.31
C TYR A 148 -2.80 14.14 29.99
N LEU A 149 -3.15 14.03 28.71
CA LEU A 149 -4.52 13.73 28.28
C LEU A 149 -5.01 12.37 28.81
N ALA A 150 -4.13 11.37 28.91
CA ALA A 150 -4.50 10.02 29.33
C ALA A 150 -4.56 9.81 30.86
N THR A 151 -3.97 10.71 31.65
CA THR A 151 -3.78 10.50 33.11
C THR A 151 -4.18 11.69 33.97
N GLY A 152 -4.31 12.89 33.39
CA GLY A 152 -4.50 14.13 34.12
C GLY A 152 -3.25 14.62 34.86
N ASP A 153 -2.08 14.02 34.64
CA ASP A 153 -0.83 14.43 35.29
C ASP A 153 -0.40 15.83 34.86
N ARG A 154 -0.68 16.84 35.70
CA ARG A 154 -0.37 18.24 35.42
C ARG A 154 1.13 18.55 35.53
N THR A 155 1.94 17.66 36.10
CA THR A 155 3.36 17.92 36.34
C THR A 155 4.18 17.99 35.04
N VAL A 156 3.65 17.45 33.94
CA VAL A 156 4.29 17.51 32.63
C VAL A 156 3.98 18.79 31.83
N LEU A 157 3.02 19.62 32.29
CA LEU A 157 2.62 20.84 31.58
C LEU A 157 3.74 21.87 31.50
N ASP A 158 4.46 22.15 32.60
CA ASP A 158 5.58 23.09 32.57
C ASP A 158 6.71 22.63 31.60
N PRO A 159 7.17 21.37 31.64
CA PRO A 159 8.10 20.86 30.64
C PRO A 159 7.62 21.02 29.19
N ILE A 160 6.33 20.75 28.91
CA ILE A 160 5.73 20.93 27.59
C ILE A 160 5.82 22.40 27.15
N MET A 161 5.36 23.32 28.01
CA MET A 161 5.31 24.75 27.71
C MET A 161 6.69 25.34 27.46
N ARG A 162 7.67 25.02 28.31
CA ARG A 162 9.05 25.51 28.14
C ARG A 162 9.67 25.06 26.82
N ALA A 163 9.47 23.79 26.44
CA ALA A 163 9.94 23.28 25.16
C ALA A 163 9.20 23.90 23.97
N ALA A 164 7.88 24.04 24.04
CA ALA A 164 7.06 24.63 22.97
C ALA A 164 7.41 26.11 22.73
N HIS A 165 7.60 26.90 23.78
CA HIS A 165 8.10 28.27 23.66
C HIS A 165 9.48 28.32 23.01
N TRP A 166 10.42 27.47 23.46
CA TRP A 166 11.74 27.43 22.86
C TRP A 166 11.70 27.05 21.36
N ILE A 167 10.88 26.09 20.96
CA ILE A 167 10.69 25.73 19.54
C ILE A 167 10.21 26.95 18.74
N CYS A 168 9.30 27.75 19.30
CA CYS A 168 8.82 28.98 18.67
C CYS A 168 9.89 30.09 18.62
N ASP A 169 10.73 30.20 19.65
CA ASP A 169 11.81 31.21 19.73
C ASP A 169 12.89 31.00 18.65
N VAL A 170 13.17 29.74 18.31
CA VAL A 170 14.21 29.37 17.32
C VAL A 170 13.67 29.13 15.92
N GLN A 171 12.40 29.43 15.66
CA GLN A 171 11.82 29.36 14.31
C GLN A 171 12.27 30.55 13.48
N ASP A 172 12.68 30.30 12.24
CA ASP A 172 13.03 31.35 11.30
C ASP A 172 11.78 32.17 10.91
N GLY A 173 11.97 33.43 10.51
CA GLY A 173 10.87 34.32 10.14
C GLY A 173 10.02 33.84 8.96
N ASP A 174 10.57 32.98 8.10
CA ASP A 174 9.85 32.34 6.99
C ASP A 174 9.03 31.12 7.40
N GLY A 175 9.11 30.67 8.66
CA GLY A 175 8.37 29.53 9.19
C GLY A 175 9.14 28.20 9.18
N ALA A 176 10.34 28.16 8.62
CA ALA A 176 11.20 26.99 8.70
C ALA A 176 11.98 26.94 10.03
N TRP A 177 12.62 25.80 10.27
CA TRP A 177 13.67 25.68 11.28
C TRP A 177 14.97 25.27 10.58
N ARG A 178 15.96 26.16 10.60
CA ARG A 178 17.33 25.83 10.21
C ARG A 178 18.19 25.61 11.44
N GLN A 179 18.12 26.55 12.38
CA GLN A 179 18.91 26.50 13.60
C GLN A 179 18.53 25.30 14.47
N HIS A 180 19.54 24.57 14.96
CA HIS A 180 19.40 23.37 15.80
C HIS A 180 18.66 22.19 15.13
N PHE A 181 18.31 22.34 13.85
CA PHE A 181 17.71 21.27 13.08
C PHE A 181 18.78 20.28 12.62
N TYR A 182 18.38 19.07 12.25
CA TYR A 182 19.34 18.05 11.82
C TYR A 182 20.16 18.56 10.62
N ARG A 183 21.49 18.60 10.79
CA ARG A 183 22.46 19.17 9.83
C ARG A 183 22.25 20.66 9.49
N GLN A 184 21.52 21.40 10.32
CA GLN A 184 21.21 22.83 10.11
C GLN A 184 20.45 23.11 8.80
N LEU A 185 19.64 22.16 8.34
CA LEU A 185 18.90 22.25 7.07
C LEU A 185 17.42 22.55 7.30
N ALA A 186 16.86 23.43 6.47
CA ALA A 186 15.42 23.57 6.38
C ALA A 186 14.84 22.36 5.63
N CYS A 187 14.00 21.58 6.31
CA CYS A 187 13.44 20.35 5.77
C CYS A 187 11.90 20.36 5.84
N ALA A 188 11.25 19.86 4.78
CA ALA A 188 9.79 19.74 4.70
C ALA A 188 9.20 18.82 5.77
N TYR A 189 9.96 17.82 6.23
CA TYR A 189 9.51 16.93 7.31
C TYR A 189 9.37 17.63 8.67
N SER A 190 9.82 18.89 8.80
CA SER A 190 9.49 19.75 9.96
C SER A 190 7.98 19.96 10.14
N ALA A 191 7.16 19.73 9.11
CA ALA A 191 5.71 19.67 9.22
C ALA A 191 5.25 18.74 10.37
N HIS A 192 5.96 17.62 10.58
CA HIS A 192 5.63 16.67 11.63
C HIS A 192 5.94 17.19 13.04
N ALA A 193 6.89 18.13 13.18
CA ALA A 193 7.10 18.83 14.45
C ALA A 193 6.03 19.91 14.67
N ALA A 194 5.71 20.68 13.62
CA ALA A 194 4.72 21.74 13.66
C ALA A 194 3.30 21.22 13.98
N CYS A 195 2.92 20.03 13.50
CA CYS A 195 1.58 19.49 13.78
C CYS A 195 1.35 19.18 15.28
N TRP A 196 2.41 18.89 16.03
CA TRP A 196 2.35 18.70 17.48
C TRP A 196 2.24 20.02 18.23
N LEU A 197 2.93 21.08 17.76
CA LEU A 197 2.69 22.43 18.28
C LEU A 197 1.24 22.87 18.04
N ALA A 198 0.69 22.60 16.86
CA ALA A 198 -0.70 22.91 16.55
C ALA A 198 -1.70 22.14 17.44
N GLU A 199 -1.40 20.88 17.78
CA GLU A 199 -2.23 20.07 18.67
C GLU A 199 -2.26 20.64 20.08
N ILE A 200 -1.08 20.92 20.63
CA ILE A 200 -0.93 21.51 21.96
C ILE A 200 -1.54 22.92 22.00
N ALA A 201 -1.44 23.68 20.90
CA ALA A 201 -2.02 25.01 20.79
C ALA A 201 -3.54 25.01 21.00
N ASP A 202 -4.25 24.08 20.36
CA ASP A 202 -5.70 23.98 20.48
C ASP A 202 -6.10 23.48 21.88
N ASP A 203 -5.40 22.46 22.40
CA ASP A 203 -5.77 21.82 23.68
C ASP A 203 -5.43 22.68 24.91
N LEU A 204 -4.43 23.57 24.81
CA LEU A 204 -3.99 24.46 25.90
C LEU A 204 -4.29 25.95 25.66
N ASP A 205 -5.00 26.30 24.59
CA ASP A 205 -5.34 27.68 24.20
C ASP A 205 -4.12 28.60 24.03
N GLU A 206 -3.13 28.15 23.25
CA GLU A 206 -1.85 28.83 23.06
C GLU A 206 -1.69 29.41 21.63
N PRO A 207 -2.15 30.66 21.38
CA PRO A 207 -2.20 31.26 20.04
C PRO A 207 -0.82 31.41 19.40
N ARG A 208 0.22 31.55 20.21
CA ARG A 208 1.61 31.64 19.74
C ARG A 208 2.06 30.36 19.04
N PHE A 209 1.68 29.20 19.58
CA PHE A 209 2.06 27.89 19.04
C PHE A 209 1.32 27.62 17.73
N ARG A 210 0.02 27.95 17.69
CA ARG A 210 -0.79 27.91 16.46
C ARG A 210 -0.15 28.75 15.35
N ALA A 211 0.20 30.01 15.64
CA ALA A 211 0.83 30.89 14.65
C ALA A 211 2.19 30.36 14.14
N SER A 212 2.96 29.69 14.99
CA SER A 212 4.22 29.05 14.59
C SER A 212 3.97 27.87 13.64
N ALA A 213 2.98 27.02 13.94
CA ALA A 213 2.61 25.90 13.10
C ALA A 213 2.04 26.34 11.74
N GLU A 214 1.19 27.38 11.71
CA GLU A 214 0.65 27.94 10.46
C GLU A 214 1.73 28.52 9.56
N ARG A 215 2.74 29.20 10.12
CA ARG A 215 3.92 29.66 9.35
C ARG A 215 4.66 28.47 8.74
N ASN A 216 4.88 27.40 9.50
CA ASN A 216 5.55 26.22 8.97
C ASN A 216 4.72 25.53 7.88
N LEU A 217 3.41 25.36 8.06
CA LEU A 217 2.54 24.78 7.03
C LEU A 217 2.65 25.56 5.72
N ARG A 218 2.57 26.90 5.77
CA ARG A 218 2.76 27.75 4.58
C ARG A 218 4.13 27.55 3.93
N TRP A 219 5.18 27.48 4.73
CA TRP A 219 6.53 27.23 4.22
C TRP A 219 6.62 25.86 3.53
N VAL A 220 6.12 24.79 4.16
CA VAL A 220 6.15 23.43 3.60
C VAL A 220 5.33 23.32 2.31
N LEU A 221 4.13 23.91 2.27
CA LEU A 221 3.30 23.93 1.06
C LEU A 221 3.97 24.69 -0.09
N SER A 222 4.79 25.70 0.20
CA SER A 222 5.58 26.39 -0.85
C SER A 222 6.71 25.52 -1.44
N GLN A 223 7.05 24.39 -0.82
CA GLN A 223 8.00 23.42 -1.37
C GLN A 223 7.34 22.40 -2.31
N ARG A 224 6.03 22.50 -2.54
CA ARG A 224 5.30 21.58 -3.41
C ARG A 224 5.61 21.88 -4.88
N ASP A 225 6.11 20.86 -5.57
CA ASP A 225 6.23 20.84 -7.02
C ASP A 225 4.82 20.68 -7.64
N PRO A 226 4.37 21.64 -8.48
CA PRO A 226 3.00 21.64 -9.01
C PRO A 226 2.76 20.54 -10.04
N ASP A 227 3.80 20.08 -10.74
CA ASP A 227 3.69 19.11 -11.84
C ASP A 227 3.62 17.67 -11.30
N THR A 228 4.40 17.41 -10.25
CA THR A 228 4.59 16.06 -9.70
C THR A 228 3.87 15.84 -8.38
N GLY A 229 3.50 16.91 -7.67
CA GLY A 229 2.98 16.85 -6.30
C GLY A 229 4.04 16.48 -5.25
N TRP A 230 5.33 16.51 -5.62
CA TRP A 230 6.44 16.23 -4.72
C TRP A 230 6.69 17.39 -3.75
N PHE A 231 7.12 17.09 -2.52
CA PHE A 231 7.60 18.12 -1.59
C PHE A 231 9.13 18.14 -1.61
N ASP A 232 9.70 19.18 -2.22
CA ASP A 232 11.14 19.41 -2.16
C ASP A 232 11.62 19.59 -0.72
N ARG A 233 12.92 19.40 -0.50
CA ARG A 233 13.54 19.42 0.85
C ARG A 233 13.01 18.37 1.83
N SER A 234 12.42 17.28 1.34
CA SER A 234 12.05 16.12 2.16
C SER A 234 13.23 15.19 2.49
N GLY A 235 14.44 15.43 1.99
CA GLY A 235 15.62 14.62 2.27
C GLY A 235 16.33 14.94 3.59
N PHE A 236 17.29 14.10 4.00
CA PHE A 236 18.07 14.28 5.25
C PHE A 236 19.32 15.14 5.09
N SER A 237 19.80 15.32 3.87
CA SER A 237 21.06 16.01 3.57
C SER A 237 20.92 16.97 2.39
N GLU A 238 21.89 17.88 2.24
CA GLU A 238 21.99 18.78 1.09
C GLU A 238 22.02 18.00 -0.22
N ARG A 239 22.78 16.91 -0.27
CA ARG A 239 22.84 16.01 -1.44
C ARG A 239 21.46 15.47 -1.81
N ASP A 240 20.65 15.06 -0.83
CA ASP A 240 19.30 14.57 -1.10
C ASP A 240 18.41 15.68 -1.68
N HIS A 241 18.58 16.92 -1.20
CA HIS A 241 17.84 18.08 -1.69
C HIS A 241 18.26 18.45 -3.12
N GLU A 242 19.56 18.45 -3.41
CA GLU A 242 20.11 18.67 -4.76
C GLU A 242 19.64 17.60 -5.75
N GLN A 243 19.63 16.33 -5.32
CA GLN A 243 19.16 15.20 -6.13
C GLN A 243 17.63 15.09 -6.19
N ARG A 244 16.92 15.94 -5.43
CA ARG A 244 15.47 15.91 -5.24
C ARG A 244 14.97 14.49 -4.93
N CYS A 245 15.60 13.85 -3.95
CA CYS A 245 15.24 12.53 -3.45
C CYS A 245 15.02 12.56 -1.94
N ALA A 246 14.26 11.58 -1.45
CA ALA A 246 13.94 11.48 -0.04
C ALA A 246 13.65 10.04 0.35
N HIS A 247 13.97 9.70 1.60
CA HIS A 247 13.55 8.43 2.20
C HIS A 247 12.04 8.42 2.37
N THR A 248 11.40 7.27 2.20
CA THR A 248 9.95 7.15 2.46
C THR A 248 9.59 7.51 3.89
N HIS A 249 10.52 7.36 4.84
CA HIS A 249 10.38 7.81 6.21
C HIS A 249 10.19 9.34 6.35
N THR A 250 11.00 10.15 5.66
CA THR A 250 10.90 11.61 5.74
C THR A 250 9.76 12.14 4.87
N ILE A 251 9.48 11.50 3.73
CA ILE A 251 8.25 11.73 2.97
C ILE A 251 7.03 11.54 3.88
N ALA A 252 6.99 10.44 4.64
CA ALA A 252 5.87 10.16 5.54
C ALA A 252 5.71 11.24 6.63
N TYR A 253 6.80 11.70 7.24
CA TYR A 253 6.73 12.82 8.18
C TYR A 253 6.18 14.10 7.55
N THR A 254 6.66 14.48 6.36
CA THR A 254 6.13 15.63 5.63
C THR A 254 4.61 15.48 5.42
N LEU A 255 4.17 14.34 4.89
CA LEU A 255 2.77 14.11 4.54
C LEU A 255 1.86 14.03 5.77
N ASP A 256 2.25 13.34 6.83
CA ASP A 256 1.47 13.26 8.07
C ASP A 256 1.35 14.62 8.76
N GLY A 257 2.46 15.38 8.81
CA GLY A 257 2.47 16.73 9.35
C GLY A 257 1.54 17.68 8.59
N VAL A 258 1.65 17.71 7.26
CA VAL A 258 0.77 18.52 6.40
C VAL A 258 -0.68 18.10 6.58
N LEU A 259 -1.00 16.81 6.50
CA LEU A 259 -2.38 16.32 6.63
C LEU A 259 -3.01 16.74 7.96
N ARG A 260 -2.32 16.52 9.08
CA ARG A 260 -2.83 16.87 10.41
C ARG A 260 -3.05 18.37 10.58
N MET A 261 -2.10 19.19 10.14
CA MET A 261 -2.24 20.64 10.21
C MET A 261 -3.36 21.12 9.28
N SER A 262 -3.47 20.56 8.08
CA SER A 262 -4.51 20.92 7.12
C SER A 262 -5.91 20.50 7.58
N ASP A 263 -6.07 19.36 8.26
CA ASP A 263 -7.33 18.98 8.89
C ASP A 263 -7.71 19.99 9.99
N ARG A 264 -6.73 20.40 10.81
CA ARG A 264 -6.92 21.30 11.96
C ARG A 264 -7.16 22.75 11.58
N PHE A 265 -6.51 23.24 10.53
CA PHE A 265 -6.59 24.63 10.05
C PHE A 265 -7.57 24.80 8.88
N ASP A 266 -8.30 23.75 8.53
CA ASP A 266 -9.16 23.67 7.37
C ASP A 266 -8.50 24.07 6.02
N ALA A 267 -7.24 23.68 5.82
CA ALA A 267 -6.46 24.01 4.62
C ALA A 267 -6.65 22.97 3.50
N ALA A 268 -7.59 23.23 2.59
CA ALA A 268 -7.93 22.31 1.50
C ALA A 268 -6.77 21.98 0.54
N ASP A 269 -5.93 22.98 0.24
CA ASP A 269 -4.76 22.85 -0.63
C ASP A 269 -3.74 21.82 -0.09
N GLY A 270 -3.52 21.79 1.22
CA GLY A 270 -2.66 20.82 1.86
C GLY A 270 -3.26 19.41 1.91
N ARG A 271 -4.58 19.27 2.13
CA ARG A 271 -5.27 17.97 2.02
C ARG A 271 -5.15 17.41 0.60
N ASP A 272 -5.36 18.24 -0.42
CA ASP A 272 -5.20 17.84 -1.82
C ASP A 272 -3.75 17.48 -2.16
N ALA A 273 -2.78 18.25 -1.67
CA ALA A 273 -1.37 17.95 -1.87
C ALA A 273 -0.99 16.57 -1.30
N VAL A 274 -1.43 16.27 -0.09
CA VAL A 274 -1.19 14.96 0.54
C VAL A 274 -1.90 13.85 -0.21
N ARG A 275 -3.15 14.06 -0.64
CA ARG A 275 -3.89 13.05 -1.43
C ARG A 275 -3.16 12.69 -2.71
N VAL A 276 -2.67 13.68 -3.47
CA VAL A 276 -1.89 13.43 -4.70
C VAL A 276 -0.64 12.60 -4.40
N ALA A 277 0.15 12.99 -3.40
CA ALA A 277 1.34 12.25 -3.00
C ALA A 277 1.02 10.82 -2.55
N ALA A 278 -0.04 10.64 -1.77
CA ALA A 278 -0.50 9.35 -1.29
C ALA A 278 -0.94 8.42 -2.43
N GLU A 279 -1.63 8.94 -3.45
CA GLU A 279 -2.03 8.19 -4.65
C GLU A 279 -0.79 7.71 -5.42
N ARG A 280 0.22 8.57 -5.58
CA ARG A 280 1.48 8.20 -6.25
C ARG A 280 2.21 7.08 -5.51
N LEU A 281 2.32 7.17 -4.19
CA LEU A 281 2.92 6.12 -3.36
C LEU A 281 2.14 4.80 -3.47
N LEU A 282 0.81 4.87 -3.47
CA LEU A 282 -0.06 3.69 -3.60
C LEU A 282 0.15 3.02 -4.96
N GLU A 283 0.13 3.78 -6.05
CA GLU A 283 0.37 3.27 -7.39
C GLU A 283 1.74 2.61 -7.51
N ARG A 284 2.77 3.19 -6.86
CA ARG A 284 4.11 2.62 -6.80
C ARG A 284 4.12 1.26 -6.09
N LEU A 285 3.55 1.19 -4.89
CA LEU A 285 3.46 -0.06 -4.14
C LEU A 285 2.70 -1.13 -4.94
N GLU A 286 1.57 -0.78 -5.54
CA GLU A 286 0.72 -1.73 -6.24
C GLU A 286 1.33 -2.26 -7.54
N ARG A 287 2.08 -1.41 -8.27
CA ARG A 287 2.77 -1.81 -9.51
C ARG A 287 4.04 -2.60 -9.24
N SER A 288 4.82 -2.22 -8.23
CA SER A 288 6.11 -2.84 -7.90
C SER A 288 6.00 -3.97 -6.89
N LYS A 289 4.87 -4.10 -6.17
CA LYS A 289 4.63 -4.99 -5.00
C LYS A 289 5.48 -4.70 -3.77
N THR A 290 6.36 -3.72 -3.86
CA THR A 290 7.26 -3.25 -2.82
C THR A 290 7.39 -1.74 -2.99
N LEU A 291 7.55 -1.02 -1.88
CA LEU A 291 7.80 0.41 -1.89
C LEU A 291 9.28 0.65 -1.56
N ALA A 292 10.04 1.12 -2.56
CA ALA A 292 11.46 1.42 -2.38
C ALA A 292 11.67 2.46 -1.27
N GLY A 293 12.73 2.28 -0.48
CA GLY A 293 13.02 3.11 0.69
C GLY A 293 13.43 4.55 0.37
N VAL A 294 13.79 4.84 -0.88
CA VAL A 294 14.13 6.18 -1.38
C VAL A 294 13.47 6.40 -2.74
N LEU A 295 12.80 7.54 -2.88
CA LEU A 295 12.15 7.99 -4.12
C LEU A 295 12.72 9.34 -4.55
N ASN A 296 12.64 9.65 -5.85
CA ASN A 296 12.91 10.99 -6.39
C ASN A 296 11.62 11.78 -6.64
N HIS A 297 11.76 13.06 -7.03
CA HIS A 297 10.65 13.96 -7.36
C HIS A 297 9.66 13.45 -8.41
N ARG A 298 10.01 12.43 -9.22
CA ARG A 298 9.10 11.78 -10.16
C ARG A 298 8.47 10.50 -9.59
N TRP A 299 8.55 10.31 -8.28
CA TRP A 299 8.11 9.11 -7.56
C TRP A 299 8.80 7.82 -8.04
N GLN A 300 10.02 7.93 -8.60
CA GLN A 300 10.79 6.78 -9.09
C GLN A 300 11.74 6.26 -8.02
N PRO A 301 11.89 4.92 -7.89
CA PRO A 301 12.76 4.31 -6.91
C PRO A 301 14.23 4.63 -7.21
N GLN A 302 14.98 5.00 -6.17
CA GLN A 302 16.42 5.26 -6.25
C GLN A 302 17.26 4.11 -5.66
N VAL A 303 16.61 3.18 -4.96
CA VAL A 303 17.25 2.06 -4.24
C VAL A 303 16.41 0.79 -4.40
N ASP A 304 17.03 -0.35 -4.13
CA ASP A 304 16.44 -1.69 -4.18
C ASP A 304 16.01 -2.24 -2.80
N TYR A 305 16.30 -1.52 -1.71
CA TYR A 305 15.84 -1.84 -0.37
C TYR A 305 14.55 -1.09 -0.01
N VAL A 306 13.83 -1.61 0.98
CA VAL A 306 12.63 -1.03 1.58
C VAL A 306 12.99 -0.34 2.89
N CYS A 307 12.43 0.84 3.15
CA CYS A 307 12.48 1.44 4.48
C CYS A 307 11.23 1.01 5.26
N LEU A 308 11.41 0.11 6.23
CA LEU A 308 10.28 -0.54 6.93
C LEU A 308 9.52 0.43 7.82
N THR A 309 10.23 1.39 8.44
CA THR A 309 9.61 2.51 9.15
C THR A 309 8.71 3.33 8.22
N GLY A 310 9.21 3.68 7.04
CA GLY A 310 8.47 4.47 6.05
C GLY A 310 7.19 3.75 5.60
N ASN A 311 7.24 2.44 5.37
CA ASN A 311 6.05 1.65 5.05
C ASN A 311 4.99 1.70 6.16
N ALA A 312 5.39 1.54 7.42
CA ALA A 312 4.46 1.59 8.54
C ALA A 312 3.83 2.98 8.70
N GLN A 313 4.60 4.05 8.52
CA GLN A 313 4.09 5.42 8.58
C GLN A 313 3.16 5.75 7.40
N ILE A 314 3.52 5.38 6.18
CA ILE A 314 2.68 5.59 5.00
C ILE A 314 1.37 4.81 5.12
N ALA A 315 1.40 3.60 5.69
CA ALA A 315 0.19 2.84 5.98
C ALA A 315 -0.76 3.60 6.93
N LEU A 316 -0.23 4.25 7.98
CA LEU A 316 -1.04 5.09 8.87
C LEU A 316 -1.67 6.28 8.13
N ILE A 317 -0.91 6.95 7.26
CA ILE A 317 -1.40 8.08 6.47
C ILE A 317 -2.51 7.62 5.51
N TRP A 318 -2.31 6.51 4.81
CA TRP A 318 -3.33 5.94 3.94
C TRP A 318 -4.61 5.56 4.68
N MET A 319 -4.51 4.94 5.86
CA MET A 319 -5.70 4.61 6.66
C MET A 319 -6.43 5.88 7.13
N ARG A 320 -5.71 6.96 7.48
CA ARG A 320 -6.31 8.26 7.81
C ARG A 320 -7.02 8.89 6.61
N ILE A 321 -6.41 8.89 5.43
CA ILE A 321 -7.05 9.40 4.21
C ILE A 321 -8.28 8.57 3.86
N ALA A 322 -8.21 7.24 4.00
CA ALA A 322 -9.37 6.39 3.77
C ALA A 322 -10.52 6.69 4.74
N GLN A 323 -10.21 6.99 6.00
CA GLN A 323 -11.21 7.34 7.00
C GLN A 323 -11.97 8.63 6.62
N SER A 324 -11.29 9.64 6.07
CA SER A 324 -11.92 10.91 5.69
C SER A 324 -12.58 10.88 4.30
N THR A 325 -12.10 10.04 3.38
CA THR A 325 -12.56 10.02 1.98
C THR A 325 -13.44 8.83 1.61
N GLY A 326 -13.46 7.78 2.43
CA GLY A 326 -14.06 6.48 2.10
C GLY A 326 -13.30 5.67 1.04
N ASP A 327 -12.14 6.14 0.54
CA ASP A 327 -11.41 5.44 -0.52
C ASP A 327 -10.63 4.23 0.01
N VAL A 328 -11.25 3.05 -0.11
CA VAL A 328 -10.70 1.77 0.36
C VAL A 328 -9.40 1.37 -0.34
N ARG A 329 -9.04 1.95 -1.49
CA ARG A 329 -7.77 1.65 -2.17
C ARG A 329 -6.58 1.97 -1.26
N PHE A 330 -6.68 3.04 -0.47
CA PHE A 330 -5.65 3.39 0.50
C PHE A 330 -5.53 2.34 1.62
N VAL A 331 -6.64 1.81 2.13
CA VAL A 331 -6.58 0.73 3.13
C VAL A 331 -5.99 -0.55 2.54
N ASN A 332 -6.34 -0.87 1.29
CA ASN A 332 -5.77 -2.00 0.56
C ASN A 332 -4.24 -1.92 0.47
N ALA A 333 -3.73 -0.73 0.14
CA ALA A 333 -2.30 -0.46 0.08
C ALA A 333 -1.64 -0.47 1.46
N ALA A 334 -2.29 0.13 2.47
CA ALA A 334 -1.82 0.14 3.85
C ALA A 334 -1.61 -1.27 4.40
N PHE A 335 -2.58 -2.17 4.19
CA PHE A 335 -2.46 -3.54 4.67
C PHE A 335 -1.32 -4.30 3.99
N LYS A 336 -1.08 -4.06 2.69
CA LYS A 336 0.06 -4.64 1.96
C LYS A 336 1.40 -4.10 2.46
N ALA A 337 1.50 -2.80 2.75
CA ALA A 337 2.70 -2.22 3.33
C ALA A 337 2.99 -2.78 4.73
N ILE A 338 1.96 -3.00 5.55
CA ILE A 338 2.06 -3.67 6.86
C ILE A 338 2.53 -5.12 6.69
N ASP A 339 2.01 -5.85 5.72
CA ASP A 339 2.44 -7.23 5.41
C ASP A 339 3.91 -7.31 4.98
N GLU A 340 4.43 -6.28 4.30
CA GLU A 340 5.86 -6.16 3.98
C GLU A 340 6.72 -5.99 5.25
N VAL A 341 6.23 -5.23 6.24
CA VAL A 341 6.90 -5.11 7.55
C VAL A 341 6.81 -6.41 8.36
N LYS A 342 5.65 -7.08 8.38
CA LYS A 342 5.47 -8.40 9.00
C LYS A 342 6.45 -9.43 8.46
N ARG A 343 6.72 -9.40 7.15
CA ARG A 343 7.66 -10.32 6.48
C ARG A 343 9.09 -10.16 6.99
N ALA A 344 9.49 -8.95 7.35
CA ALA A 344 10.82 -8.65 7.89
C ALA A 344 10.95 -8.97 9.39
N GLN A 345 9.84 -9.05 10.12
CA GLN A 345 9.83 -9.32 11.55
C GLN A 345 10.20 -10.77 11.86
N THR A 346 11.14 -10.98 12.78
CA THR A 346 11.54 -12.33 13.22
C THR A 346 10.99 -12.63 14.62
N LEU A 347 9.89 -13.37 14.71
CA LEU A 347 9.24 -13.71 15.99
C LEU A 347 9.94 -14.84 16.77
N ALA A 348 10.58 -15.78 16.09
CA ALA A 348 11.28 -16.91 16.71
C ALA A 348 12.80 -16.73 16.56
N HIS A 349 13.45 -16.26 17.62
CA HIS A 349 14.91 -16.09 17.65
C HIS A 349 15.48 -16.17 19.07
N GLY A 350 16.65 -16.78 19.24
CA GLY A 350 17.28 -16.94 20.56
C GLY A 350 17.79 -15.62 21.17
N ASN A 351 18.25 -14.69 20.33
CA ASN A 351 18.67 -13.35 20.76
C ASN A 351 17.46 -12.42 20.96
N GLY A 352 17.27 -11.93 22.19
CA GLY A 352 16.18 -11.03 22.56
C GLY A 352 16.19 -9.65 21.87
N GLY A 353 17.35 -9.19 21.40
CA GLY A 353 17.49 -7.95 20.62
C GLY A 353 17.09 -8.08 19.15
N ILE A 354 16.91 -9.31 18.65
CA ILE A 354 16.39 -9.59 17.30
C ILE A 354 14.93 -10.04 17.39
N ARG A 355 14.59 -10.88 18.38
CA ARG A 355 13.27 -11.47 18.53
C ARG A 355 12.18 -10.41 18.62
N GLY A 356 11.26 -10.38 17.66
CA GLY A 356 10.15 -9.43 17.59
C GLY A 356 10.52 -8.04 17.05
N GLY A 357 11.80 -7.74 16.86
CA GLY A 357 12.26 -6.45 16.37
C GLY A 357 12.02 -6.28 14.88
N ILE A 358 11.96 -5.02 14.45
CA ILE A 358 11.81 -4.64 13.04
C ILE A 358 13.14 -4.05 12.56
N PRO A 359 13.75 -4.58 11.50
CA PRO A 359 14.93 -3.99 10.89
C PRO A 359 14.67 -2.54 10.41
N GLY A 360 15.72 -1.73 10.29
CA GLY A 360 15.60 -0.42 9.63
C GLY A 360 15.16 -0.54 8.18
N SER A 361 15.83 -1.43 7.44
CA SER A 361 15.58 -1.68 6.03
C SER A 361 15.34 -3.16 5.73
N TRP A 362 14.75 -3.45 4.57
CA TRP A 362 14.67 -4.80 4.03
C TRP A 362 15.23 -4.88 2.61
N PRO A 363 16.26 -5.71 2.35
CA PRO A 363 17.05 -6.47 3.32
C PRO A 363 17.74 -5.58 4.37
N ILE A 364 18.14 -6.15 5.52
CA ILE A 364 18.74 -5.37 6.64
C ILE A 364 20.07 -4.65 6.31
N GLY A 365 20.70 -5.01 5.19
CA GLY A 365 21.90 -4.34 4.68
C GLY A 365 21.64 -3.06 3.88
N GLY A 366 20.37 -2.67 3.70
CA GLY A 366 19.99 -1.38 3.10
C GLY A 366 20.46 -0.19 3.93
N GLU A 367 20.59 0.96 3.29
CA GLU A 367 21.32 2.10 3.87
C GLU A 367 20.57 2.78 5.03
N TYR A 368 19.24 2.68 5.05
CA TYR A 368 18.45 3.23 6.14
C TYR A 368 18.59 2.38 7.41
N VAL A 369 19.33 2.90 8.40
CA VAL A 369 19.57 2.27 9.72
C VAL A 369 20.15 0.86 9.56
N GLN A 370 21.21 0.79 8.75
CA GLN A 370 21.86 -0.44 8.31
C GLN A 370 22.27 -1.35 9.48
N PHE A 371 22.00 -2.66 9.36
CA PHE A 371 22.38 -3.69 10.35
C PHE A 371 21.87 -3.42 11.78
N ALA A 372 20.74 -2.73 11.90
CA ALA A 372 20.12 -2.43 13.17
C ALA A 372 18.60 -2.58 13.14
N LEU A 373 18.04 -2.80 14.33
CA LEU A 373 16.61 -2.83 14.59
C LEU A 373 16.27 -1.62 15.46
N PRO A 374 15.77 -0.52 14.88
CA PRO A 374 15.47 0.69 15.64
C PRO A 374 14.12 0.62 16.35
N ASN A 375 14.03 1.29 17.52
CA ASN A 375 12.80 1.28 18.31
C ASN A 375 11.63 1.97 17.60
N TRP A 376 11.92 2.91 16.70
CA TRP A 376 10.91 3.62 15.94
C TRP A 376 10.28 2.79 14.83
N ALA A 377 11.02 1.86 14.23
CA ALA A 377 10.43 0.89 13.32
C ALA A 377 9.41 0.00 14.06
N ALA A 378 9.74 -0.45 15.27
CA ALA A 378 8.81 -1.20 16.11
C ALA A 378 7.59 -0.37 16.53
N LYS A 379 7.82 0.88 16.97
CA LYS A 379 6.77 1.84 17.35
C LYS A 379 5.75 2.06 16.23
N PHE A 380 6.20 2.47 15.04
CA PHE A 380 5.27 2.78 13.94
C PHE A 380 4.58 1.53 13.42
N PHE A 381 5.23 0.37 13.50
CA PHE A 381 4.62 -0.90 13.15
C PHE A 381 3.52 -1.31 14.13
N ILE A 382 3.72 -1.12 15.44
CA ILE A 382 2.69 -1.31 16.47
C ILE A 382 1.50 -0.40 16.17
N ASP A 383 1.75 0.90 15.98
CA ASP A 383 0.70 1.89 15.67
C ASP A 383 -0.10 1.47 14.42
N ALA A 384 0.59 1.03 13.36
CA ALA A 384 -0.05 0.59 12.11
C ALA A 384 -0.90 -0.68 12.30
N LEU A 385 -0.47 -1.64 13.10
CA LEU A 385 -1.26 -2.83 13.44
C LEU A 385 -2.49 -2.48 14.27
N CYS A 386 -2.36 -1.57 15.24
CA CYS A 386 -3.49 -1.07 16.03
C CYS A 386 -4.51 -0.33 15.14
N ALA A 387 -4.04 0.57 14.27
CA ALA A 387 -4.91 1.27 13.32
C ALA A 387 -5.61 0.29 12.36
N LYS A 388 -4.89 -0.70 11.83
CA LYS A 388 -5.46 -1.78 11.00
C LYS A 388 -6.55 -2.54 11.73
N ARG A 389 -6.37 -2.84 13.02
CA ARG A 389 -7.38 -3.50 13.86
C ARG A 389 -8.65 -2.65 13.96
N VAL A 390 -8.53 -1.34 14.17
CA VAL A 390 -9.67 -0.41 14.21
C VAL A 390 -10.40 -0.37 12.86
N CYS A 391 -9.68 -0.26 11.74
CA CYS A 391 -10.30 -0.30 10.41
C CYS A 391 -11.10 -1.59 10.18
N LEU A 392 -10.52 -2.75 10.53
CA LEU A 392 -11.19 -4.03 10.37
C LEU A 392 -12.42 -4.17 11.28
N ALA A 393 -12.33 -3.73 12.54
CA ALA A 393 -13.46 -3.76 13.47
C ALA A 393 -14.64 -2.93 12.94
N GLY A 394 -14.37 -1.72 12.45
CA GLY A 394 -15.42 -0.87 11.86
C GLY A 394 -16.15 -1.52 10.69
N TRP A 395 -15.48 -2.35 9.88
CA TRP A 395 -16.15 -3.09 8.80
C TRP A 395 -16.86 -4.35 9.27
N LEU A 396 -16.28 -5.09 10.21
CA LEU A 396 -16.90 -6.28 10.79
C LEU A 396 -18.18 -5.94 11.56
N ASP A 397 -18.22 -4.80 12.24
CA ASP A 397 -19.41 -4.33 12.96
C ASP A 397 -20.48 -3.75 12.03
N SER A 398 -20.07 -3.28 10.84
CA SER A 398 -20.96 -2.72 9.82
C SER A 398 -21.37 -3.71 8.73
N THR A 399 -20.97 -4.99 8.79
CA THR A 399 -21.35 -5.99 7.77
C THR A 399 -22.84 -6.32 7.82
N ARG A 400 -23.65 -5.42 7.26
CA ARG A 400 -24.99 -5.69 6.75
C ARG A 400 -24.86 -5.83 5.25
N ARG A 401 -25.58 -6.78 4.67
CA ARG A 401 -25.62 -6.96 3.22
C ARG A 401 -26.48 -5.83 2.60
N PRO A 402 -25.93 -4.86 1.84
CA PRO A 402 -26.74 -3.90 1.12
C PRO A 402 -27.53 -4.60 0.02
N ALA A 403 -28.72 -4.09 -0.31
CA ALA A 403 -29.49 -4.58 -1.46
C ALA A 403 -28.73 -4.26 -2.76
N LEU A 404 -28.33 -5.29 -3.50
CA LEU A 404 -27.36 -5.18 -4.60
C LEU A 404 -27.96 -4.67 -5.94
N ASN A 405 -29.16 -4.07 -5.95
CA ASN A 405 -29.79 -3.61 -7.21
C ASN A 405 -30.69 -2.36 -7.06
N PRO A 406 -30.66 -1.48 -8.09
CA PRO A 406 -31.88 -1.27 -8.87
C PRO A 406 -31.71 -1.23 -10.41
N SER A 407 -32.70 -1.82 -11.07
CA SER A 407 -33.19 -1.67 -12.46
C SER A 407 -32.37 -2.20 -13.64
N GLU A 408 -33.09 -2.95 -14.48
CA GLU A 408 -32.64 -3.61 -15.70
C GLU A 408 -32.37 -2.61 -16.83
N SER A 409 -31.18 -2.70 -17.43
CA SER A 409 -30.92 -2.22 -18.78
C SER A 409 -30.49 -3.42 -19.62
N ARG A 410 -31.45 -4.03 -20.32
CA ARG A 410 -31.20 -5.04 -21.36
C ARG A 410 -31.17 -4.32 -22.70
N MET A 411 -30.00 -4.21 -23.33
CA MET A 411 -29.96 -3.95 -24.77
C MET A 411 -30.29 -5.25 -25.52
N PRO A 412 -31.20 -5.22 -26.52
CA PRO A 412 -31.53 -6.40 -27.29
C PRO A 412 -30.35 -6.82 -28.16
N ILE A 413 -29.95 -8.09 -28.04
CA ILE A 413 -29.04 -8.74 -28.99
C ILE A 413 -29.92 -9.26 -30.13
N ALA A 414 -29.84 -8.62 -31.29
CA ALA A 414 -30.54 -9.07 -32.49
C ALA A 414 -30.03 -10.46 -32.93
N SER A 415 -30.93 -11.44 -32.98
CA SER A 415 -30.66 -12.76 -33.54
C SER A 415 -31.12 -12.83 -35.00
N ALA A 416 -30.20 -13.07 -35.92
CA ALA A 416 -30.51 -13.68 -37.21
C ALA A 416 -29.27 -14.43 -37.71
N LEU A 417 -29.41 -15.75 -37.86
CA LEU A 417 -28.41 -16.69 -38.35
C LEU A 417 -28.23 -16.54 -39.86
N VAL A 418 -27.00 -16.29 -40.31
CA VAL A 418 -26.55 -16.63 -41.65
C VAL A 418 -25.10 -17.14 -41.58
N ASP A 419 -24.88 -18.30 -42.19
CA ASP A 419 -23.60 -18.98 -42.34
C ASP A 419 -22.59 -18.11 -43.12
N ALA A 420 -21.37 -17.95 -42.61
CA ALA A 420 -20.36 -17.11 -43.25
C ALA A 420 -18.93 -17.62 -42.97
N GLY A 421 -18.38 -18.31 -43.96
CA GLY A 421 -17.03 -18.87 -43.95
C GLY A 421 -15.91 -17.85 -43.74
N GLY A 422 -14.84 -18.32 -43.10
CA GLY A 422 -13.47 -17.84 -43.31
C GLY A 422 -13.06 -16.51 -42.67
N ARG A 423 -13.50 -16.19 -41.44
CA ARG A 423 -13.11 -14.92 -40.78
C ARG A 423 -11.95 -15.10 -39.78
N ARG A 424 -10.94 -14.23 -39.92
CA ARG A 424 -9.60 -14.36 -39.31
C ARG A 424 -9.56 -13.84 -37.87
N VAL A 425 -10.01 -14.65 -36.92
CA VAL A 425 -9.94 -14.33 -35.47
C VAL A 425 -8.65 -14.88 -34.87
N VAL A 426 -7.95 -14.06 -34.09
CA VAL A 426 -6.76 -14.48 -33.32
C VAL A 426 -7.03 -14.37 -31.83
N VAL A 427 -6.47 -15.27 -31.04
CA VAL A 427 -6.59 -15.25 -29.58
C VAL A 427 -5.23 -15.04 -28.95
N TYR A 428 -5.16 -14.13 -27.99
CA TYR A 428 -4.00 -13.93 -27.12
C TYR A 428 -4.31 -14.55 -25.76
N THR A 429 -3.52 -15.52 -25.32
CA THR A 429 -3.73 -16.24 -24.06
C THR A 429 -2.41 -16.55 -23.37
N THR A 430 -2.45 -17.08 -22.16
CA THR A 430 -1.28 -17.63 -21.45
C THR A 430 -1.30 -19.14 -21.48
N ARG A 431 -0.20 -19.77 -21.04
CA ARG A 431 -0.11 -21.23 -20.94
C ARG A 431 -1.30 -21.86 -20.21
N ILE A 432 -1.74 -21.27 -19.10
CA ILE A 432 -2.91 -21.71 -18.36
C ILE A 432 -3.91 -20.56 -18.30
N SER A 433 -5.05 -20.71 -18.97
CA SER A 433 -6.10 -19.69 -19.00
C SER A 433 -7.49 -20.32 -18.90
N PRO A 434 -8.14 -20.23 -17.72
CA PRO A 434 -9.53 -20.67 -17.54
C PRO A 434 -10.50 -19.92 -18.47
N LYS A 435 -10.23 -18.63 -18.73
CA LYS A 435 -10.98 -17.79 -19.66
C LYS A 435 -10.92 -18.37 -21.07
N PHE A 436 -9.72 -18.72 -21.56
CA PHE A 436 -9.57 -19.36 -22.87
C PHE A 436 -10.19 -20.75 -22.92
N ALA A 437 -9.97 -21.59 -21.90
CA ALA A 437 -10.55 -22.93 -21.84
C ALA A 437 -12.09 -22.89 -21.94
N SER A 438 -12.71 -21.96 -21.23
CA SER A 438 -14.16 -21.77 -21.23
C SER A 438 -14.69 -21.20 -22.55
N LEU A 439 -13.95 -20.31 -23.22
CA LEU A 439 -14.27 -19.84 -24.57
C LEU A 439 -14.14 -20.98 -25.59
N ALA A 440 -13.05 -21.74 -25.52
CA ALA A 440 -12.78 -22.84 -26.43
C ALA A 440 -13.87 -23.92 -26.39
N ALA A 441 -14.36 -24.25 -25.19
CA ALA A 441 -15.46 -25.20 -25.03
C ALA A 441 -16.81 -24.68 -25.61
N ARG A 442 -17.08 -23.37 -25.54
CA ARG A 442 -18.25 -22.75 -26.19
C ARG A 442 -18.10 -22.78 -27.71
N TRP A 443 -16.95 -22.39 -28.21
CA TRP A 443 -16.65 -22.35 -29.65
C TRP A 443 -16.68 -23.71 -30.31
N ARG A 444 -16.12 -24.74 -29.67
CA ARG A 444 -16.19 -26.11 -30.16
C ARG A 444 -17.63 -26.60 -30.34
N ARG A 445 -18.50 -26.34 -29.35
CA ARG A 445 -19.93 -26.73 -29.43
C ARG A 445 -20.66 -26.07 -30.59
N ARG A 446 -20.15 -24.95 -31.09
CA ARG A 446 -20.75 -24.17 -32.18
C ARG A 446 -19.98 -24.26 -33.51
N GLY A 447 -18.96 -25.12 -33.59
CA GLY A 447 -18.15 -25.27 -34.80
C GLY A 447 -17.24 -24.07 -35.13
N PHE A 448 -16.98 -23.17 -34.17
CA PHE A 448 -16.07 -22.04 -34.37
C PHE A 448 -14.62 -22.45 -34.13
N ALA A 449 -13.71 -22.00 -35.00
CA ALA A 449 -12.27 -22.21 -34.86
C ALA A 449 -11.49 -20.90 -35.07
N PRO A 450 -10.62 -20.48 -34.14
CA PRO A 450 -9.73 -19.35 -34.34
C PRO A 450 -8.67 -19.68 -35.41
N SER A 451 -8.22 -18.65 -36.13
CA SER A 451 -7.17 -18.79 -37.14
C SER A 451 -5.78 -18.99 -36.54
N LEU A 452 -5.55 -18.45 -35.33
CA LEU A 452 -4.34 -18.65 -34.54
C LEU A 452 -4.62 -18.39 -33.05
N VAL A 453 -4.01 -19.20 -32.20
CA VAL A 453 -3.93 -18.96 -30.75
C VAL A 453 -2.47 -18.68 -30.37
N LEU A 454 -2.18 -17.47 -29.94
CA LEU A 454 -0.87 -17.06 -29.44
C LEU A 454 -0.82 -17.27 -27.93
N ILE A 455 0.09 -18.13 -27.48
CA ILE A 455 0.22 -18.57 -26.10
C ILE A 455 1.49 -17.98 -25.49
N GLU A 456 1.32 -17.11 -24.50
CA GLU A 456 2.42 -16.54 -23.72
C GLU A 456 2.90 -17.50 -22.62
N ALA A 457 4.21 -17.76 -22.63
CA ALA A 457 4.91 -18.59 -21.66
C ALA A 457 5.02 -17.93 -20.28
N GLY A 458 5.23 -16.61 -20.27
CA GLY A 458 5.60 -15.82 -19.09
C GLY A 458 4.50 -15.62 -18.03
N GLY A 459 3.25 -16.00 -18.31
CA GLY A 459 2.12 -15.75 -17.39
C GLY A 459 1.96 -16.74 -16.24
N ALA A 460 2.59 -17.92 -16.30
CA ALA A 460 2.34 -19.03 -15.38
C ALA A 460 2.88 -18.84 -13.94
N SER A 461 3.59 -17.74 -13.67
CA SER A 461 4.27 -17.50 -12.39
C SER A 461 3.45 -16.69 -11.36
N ARG A 462 2.27 -16.14 -11.69
CA ARG A 462 1.54 -15.21 -10.77
C ARG A 462 0.14 -15.63 -10.31
N ALA A 463 -0.47 -16.67 -10.89
CA ALA A 463 -1.81 -17.14 -10.54
C ALA A 463 -1.86 -18.42 -9.66
N ARG A 464 -0.70 -18.93 -9.21
CA ARG A 464 -0.57 -20.27 -8.61
C ARG A 464 -1.36 -20.53 -7.32
N ARG A 465 -1.77 -19.50 -6.56
CA ARG A 465 -2.30 -19.69 -5.19
C ARG A 465 -3.82 -19.60 -5.04
N TRP A 466 -4.52 -19.05 -6.03
CA TRP A 466 -5.97 -18.86 -5.97
C TRP A 466 -6.76 -19.96 -6.65
N TRP A 467 -6.13 -20.59 -7.63
CA TRP A 467 -6.69 -21.72 -8.36
C TRP A 467 -6.01 -22.98 -7.83
N SER A 468 -6.33 -23.38 -6.60
CA SER A 468 -5.82 -24.63 -6.00
C SER A 468 -6.35 -25.89 -6.72
N THR A 469 -7.16 -25.71 -7.75
CA THR A 469 -7.61 -26.73 -8.70
C THR A 469 -7.11 -26.42 -10.12
N LEU A 470 -5.82 -26.12 -10.30
CA LEU A 470 -5.21 -26.10 -11.64
C LEU A 470 -5.30 -27.50 -12.24
N ARG A 471 -6.31 -27.73 -13.06
CA ARG A 471 -6.47 -29.00 -13.77
C ARG A 471 -5.50 -28.98 -14.95
N ARG A 472 -4.88 -30.12 -15.25
CA ARG A 472 -4.22 -30.40 -16.55
C ARG A 472 -5.10 -30.10 -17.78
N ALA A 473 -6.40 -29.83 -17.59
CA ALA A 473 -7.39 -29.49 -18.61
C ALA A 473 -7.30 -28.04 -19.10
N ASP A 474 -6.74 -27.10 -18.33
CA ASP A 474 -6.73 -25.67 -18.68
C ASP A 474 -5.48 -25.23 -19.46
N ASP A 475 -4.70 -26.19 -19.96
CA ASP A 475 -3.50 -25.93 -20.78
C ASP A 475 -3.90 -25.51 -22.20
N SER A 476 -3.65 -24.26 -22.54
CA SER A 476 -4.05 -23.65 -23.82
C SER A 476 -3.50 -24.41 -25.02
N ALA A 477 -2.27 -24.93 -24.94
CA ALA A 477 -1.64 -25.65 -26.06
C ALA A 477 -2.26 -27.04 -26.22
N ARG A 478 -2.60 -27.70 -25.11
CA ARG A 478 -3.35 -28.96 -25.12
C ARG A 478 -4.73 -28.79 -25.76
N ILE A 479 -5.48 -27.77 -25.33
CA ILE A 479 -6.80 -27.45 -25.90
C ILE A 479 -6.70 -27.25 -27.42
N CYS A 480 -5.70 -26.49 -27.88
CA CYS A 480 -5.48 -26.28 -29.31
C CYS A 480 -5.20 -27.60 -30.05
N ARG A 481 -4.35 -28.49 -29.51
CA ARG A 481 -4.09 -29.81 -30.11
C ARG A 481 -5.33 -30.70 -30.16
N GLU A 482 -6.10 -30.76 -29.08
CA GLU A 482 -7.34 -31.54 -28.99
C GLU A 482 -8.45 -31.05 -29.93
N HIS A 483 -8.38 -29.78 -30.36
CA HIS A 483 -9.33 -29.19 -31.31
C HIS A 483 -8.76 -29.04 -32.73
N GLY A 484 -7.50 -29.40 -32.97
CA GLY A 484 -6.83 -29.20 -34.25
C GLY A 484 -6.58 -27.73 -34.61
N TRP A 485 -6.53 -26.83 -33.62
CA TRP A 485 -6.33 -25.40 -33.84
C TRP A 485 -4.83 -25.03 -33.94
N LYS A 486 -4.53 -24.11 -34.86
CA LYS A 486 -3.19 -23.54 -35.01
C LYS A 486 -2.84 -22.72 -33.78
N HIS A 487 -1.67 -22.96 -33.21
CA HIS A 487 -1.17 -22.20 -32.07
C HIS A 487 0.33 -21.91 -32.21
N VAL A 488 0.76 -20.80 -31.61
CA VAL A 488 2.17 -20.39 -31.48
C VAL A 488 2.45 -20.15 -30.01
N TYR A 489 3.66 -20.49 -29.59
CA TYR A 489 4.12 -20.31 -28.23
C TYR A 489 5.28 -19.33 -28.22
N ASP A 490 5.21 -18.30 -27.37
CA ASP A 490 6.26 -17.27 -27.26
C ASP A 490 6.47 -16.86 -25.79
N ALA A 491 7.63 -16.30 -25.48
CA ALA A 491 7.94 -15.73 -24.17
C ALA A 491 6.95 -14.61 -23.79
N THR A 492 6.58 -13.77 -24.76
CA THR A 492 5.56 -12.72 -24.58
C THR A 492 4.78 -12.45 -25.86
N VAL A 493 3.52 -12.06 -25.71
CA VAL A 493 2.67 -11.64 -26.85
C VAL A 493 3.19 -10.42 -27.59
N ASN A 494 4.13 -9.68 -26.98
CA ASN A 494 4.73 -8.47 -27.55
C ASN A 494 6.07 -8.72 -28.27
N SER A 495 6.51 -9.97 -28.41
CA SER A 495 7.78 -10.26 -29.08
C SER A 495 7.67 -9.97 -30.59
N PRO A 496 8.77 -9.60 -31.26
CA PRO A 496 8.76 -9.45 -32.72
C PRO A 496 8.26 -10.69 -33.47
N ASP A 497 8.63 -11.89 -32.99
CA ASP A 497 8.23 -13.17 -33.58
C ASP A 497 6.73 -13.45 -33.39
N ALA A 498 6.20 -13.17 -32.21
CA ALA A 498 4.77 -13.27 -31.92
C ALA A 498 3.96 -12.31 -32.79
N ILE A 499 4.41 -11.05 -32.91
CA ILE A 499 3.78 -10.04 -33.77
C ILE A 499 3.79 -10.52 -35.22
N SER A 500 4.94 -10.95 -35.73
CA SER A 500 5.09 -11.48 -37.10
C SER A 500 4.18 -12.68 -37.38
N ALA A 501 4.01 -13.59 -36.41
CA ALA A 501 3.11 -14.73 -36.55
C ALA A 501 1.65 -14.28 -36.69
N VAL A 502 1.23 -13.26 -35.94
CA VAL A 502 -0.12 -12.69 -35.99
C VAL A 502 -0.35 -11.90 -37.28
N GLU A 503 0.65 -11.13 -37.74
CA GLU A 503 0.58 -10.36 -39.00
C GLU A 503 0.33 -11.24 -40.23
N ARG A 504 0.95 -12.43 -40.29
CA ARG A 504 0.74 -13.40 -41.38
C ARG A 504 -0.72 -13.86 -41.47
N VAL A 505 -1.44 -13.87 -40.36
CA VAL A 505 -2.86 -14.23 -40.31
C VAL A 505 -3.74 -13.08 -40.81
N ARG A 506 -3.25 -11.83 -40.82
CA ARG A 506 -4.02 -10.61 -41.16
C ARG A 506 -5.38 -10.56 -40.42
N PRO A 507 -5.40 -10.65 -39.08
CA PRO A 507 -6.62 -10.79 -38.32
C PRO A 507 -7.63 -9.68 -38.59
N LEU A 508 -8.90 -10.06 -38.69
CA LEU A 508 -10.00 -9.11 -38.62
C LEU A 508 -10.08 -8.50 -37.21
N ILE A 509 -9.97 -9.36 -36.20
CA ILE A 509 -10.15 -9.03 -34.79
C ILE A 509 -9.32 -9.98 -33.93
N ALA A 510 -8.88 -9.51 -32.78
CA ALA A 510 -8.27 -10.36 -31.77
C ALA A 510 -9.10 -10.41 -30.48
N VAL A 511 -8.90 -11.46 -29.68
CA VAL A 511 -9.50 -11.63 -28.35
C VAL A 511 -8.38 -11.83 -27.33
N ALA A 512 -8.30 -10.96 -26.33
CA ALA A 512 -7.46 -11.14 -25.17
C ALA A 512 -8.18 -12.04 -24.14
N ALA A 513 -7.66 -13.25 -23.96
CA ALA A 513 -8.19 -14.25 -23.04
C ALA A 513 -7.17 -14.54 -21.92
N GLY A 514 -6.74 -13.49 -21.21
CA GLY A 514 -5.80 -13.60 -20.09
C GLY A 514 -4.32 -13.52 -20.46
N ALA A 515 -3.99 -12.84 -21.56
CA ALA A 515 -2.62 -12.46 -21.90
C ALA A 515 -2.07 -11.36 -20.97
N GLY A 516 -0.75 -11.16 -20.97
CA GLY A 516 -0.10 -10.00 -20.35
C GLY A 516 -0.48 -8.66 -21.00
N ILE A 517 0.13 -7.57 -20.53
CA ILE A 517 -0.12 -6.21 -21.04
C ILE A 517 0.25 -6.15 -22.52
N LEU A 518 -0.71 -5.76 -23.37
CA LEU A 518 -0.52 -5.61 -24.81
C LEU A 518 0.06 -4.23 -25.12
N ARG A 519 1.09 -4.18 -25.97
CA ARG A 519 1.73 -2.93 -26.42
C ARG A 519 1.22 -2.54 -27.80
N ARG A 520 1.41 -1.26 -28.15
CA ARG A 520 0.97 -0.70 -29.45
C ARG A 520 1.27 -1.56 -30.69
N PRO A 521 2.46 -2.18 -30.85
CA PRO A 521 2.74 -2.98 -32.05
C PRO A 521 1.78 -4.16 -32.24
N ILE A 522 1.53 -4.96 -31.20
CA ILE A 522 0.61 -6.10 -31.30
C ILE A 522 -0.86 -5.64 -31.37
N LEU A 523 -1.21 -4.56 -30.66
CA LEU A 523 -2.56 -3.96 -30.69
C LEU A 523 -2.94 -3.43 -32.07
N ALA A 524 -1.97 -2.99 -32.87
CA ALA A 524 -2.19 -2.44 -34.21
C ALA A 524 -2.41 -3.50 -35.30
N VAL A 525 -2.15 -4.78 -35.03
CA VAL A 525 -2.22 -5.84 -36.06
C VAL A 525 -3.66 -6.20 -36.47
N PRO A 526 -4.61 -6.42 -35.54
CA PRO A 526 -5.99 -6.74 -35.92
C PRO A 526 -6.71 -5.53 -36.53
N ARG A 527 -7.32 -5.71 -37.70
CA ARG A 527 -7.96 -4.62 -38.46
C ARG A 527 -8.97 -3.80 -37.64
N LEU A 528 -9.78 -4.47 -36.83
CA LEU A 528 -10.80 -3.81 -35.98
C LEU A 528 -10.29 -3.52 -34.57
N GLY A 529 -9.26 -4.23 -34.11
CA GLY A 529 -8.73 -4.15 -32.75
C GLY A 529 -8.85 -5.44 -31.95
N THR A 530 -8.60 -5.33 -30.64
CA THR A 530 -8.58 -6.46 -29.71
C THR A 530 -9.69 -6.32 -28.68
N LEU A 531 -10.54 -7.33 -28.54
CA LEU A 531 -11.57 -7.42 -27.51
C LEU A 531 -11.00 -7.97 -26.20
N ASN A 532 -11.49 -7.45 -25.08
CA ASN A 532 -11.39 -8.11 -23.78
C ASN A 532 -12.76 -8.09 -23.10
N ALA A 533 -12.97 -9.02 -22.18
CA ALA A 533 -14.06 -8.97 -21.21
C ALA A 533 -13.48 -8.71 -19.82
N HIS A 534 -14.15 -7.86 -19.07
CA HIS A 534 -13.73 -7.39 -17.76
C HIS A 534 -14.81 -7.70 -16.72
N MET A 535 -14.40 -8.17 -15.54
CA MET A 535 -15.29 -8.55 -14.43
C MET A 535 -15.75 -7.34 -13.60
N GLY A 536 -16.03 -6.23 -14.24
CA GLY A 536 -16.52 -5.04 -13.58
C GLY A 536 -17.31 -4.17 -14.54
N ILE A 537 -18.17 -3.34 -13.99
CA ILE A 537 -18.84 -2.28 -14.73
C ILE A 537 -17.83 -1.15 -14.97
N LEU A 538 -17.52 -0.91 -16.23
CA LEU A 538 -16.68 0.21 -16.67
C LEU A 538 -17.53 1.47 -16.89
N PRO A 539 -16.97 2.68 -16.64
CA PRO A 539 -15.60 2.96 -16.21
C PRO A 539 -15.34 2.79 -14.70
N THR A 540 -16.38 2.63 -13.88
CA THR A 540 -16.32 2.73 -12.41
C THR A 540 -15.25 1.83 -11.77
N TYR A 541 -15.22 0.55 -12.15
CA TYR A 541 -14.36 -0.47 -11.55
C TYR A 541 -13.33 -1.02 -12.55
N ARG A 542 -12.16 -0.39 -12.66
CA ARG A 542 -11.06 -0.86 -13.52
C ARG A 542 -10.08 -1.77 -12.78
N GLY A 543 -9.36 -2.63 -13.48
CA GLY A 543 -8.24 -3.38 -12.96
C GLY A 543 -8.63 -4.69 -12.28
N MET A 544 -8.01 -5.00 -11.14
CA MET A 544 -8.07 -6.35 -10.58
C MET A 544 -9.18 -6.49 -9.53
N HIS A 545 -9.81 -7.66 -9.49
CA HIS A 545 -10.86 -8.01 -8.53
C HIS A 545 -12.07 -7.04 -8.57
N ALA A 546 -12.44 -6.58 -9.76
CA ALA A 546 -13.44 -5.54 -9.93
C ALA A 546 -14.81 -5.93 -9.36
N SER A 547 -15.26 -7.17 -9.55
CA SER A 547 -16.54 -7.64 -8.99
C SER A 547 -16.53 -7.72 -7.48
N GLU A 548 -15.39 -8.09 -6.87
CA GLU A 548 -15.24 -8.07 -5.42
C GLU A 548 -15.20 -6.65 -4.89
N TRP A 549 -14.56 -5.72 -5.57
CA TRP A 549 -14.59 -4.31 -5.18
C TRP A 549 -16.00 -3.74 -5.30
N SER A 550 -16.74 -4.02 -6.38
CA SER A 550 -18.15 -3.63 -6.49
C SER A 550 -18.98 -4.20 -5.34
N ALA A 551 -18.81 -5.50 -5.04
CA ALA A 551 -19.50 -6.14 -3.93
C ALA A 551 -19.11 -5.56 -2.57
N PHE A 552 -17.84 -5.20 -2.37
CA PHE A 552 -17.34 -4.61 -1.12
C PHE A 552 -17.94 -3.22 -0.87
N HIS A 553 -18.19 -2.43 -1.91
CA HIS A 553 -18.85 -1.13 -1.79
C HIS A 553 -20.38 -1.24 -1.75
N GLY A 554 -20.95 -2.42 -2.01
CA GLY A 554 -22.40 -2.59 -2.15
C GLY A 554 -22.98 -2.06 -3.46
N ASP A 555 -22.13 -1.87 -4.47
CA ASP A 555 -22.52 -1.36 -5.79
C ASP A 555 -23.05 -2.47 -6.70
N THR A 556 -23.69 -2.07 -7.79
CA THR A 556 -24.13 -2.99 -8.85
C THR A 556 -22.96 -3.79 -9.41
N ILE A 557 -23.14 -5.12 -9.44
CA ILE A 557 -22.14 -6.04 -9.94
C ILE A 557 -22.46 -6.39 -11.39
N GLY A 558 -21.43 -6.40 -12.23
CA GLY A 558 -21.57 -6.65 -13.65
C GLY A 558 -20.25 -6.89 -14.34
N CYS A 559 -20.32 -7.01 -15.66
CA CYS A 559 -19.16 -7.16 -16.52
C CYS A 559 -19.29 -6.28 -17.77
N SER A 560 -18.15 -5.92 -18.35
CA SER A 560 -18.09 -5.12 -19.58
C SER A 560 -17.21 -5.81 -20.63
N VAL A 561 -17.55 -5.63 -21.91
CA VAL A 561 -16.70 -5.93 -23.06
C VAL A 561 -16.21 -4.61 -23.64
N LEU A 562 -14.92 -4.53 -23.92
CA LEU A 562 -14.25 -3.31 -24.36
C LEU A 562 -13.22 -3.59 -25.45
N TRP A 563 -12.85 -2.52 -26.15
CA TRP A 563 -11.62 -2.48 -26.93
C TRP A 563 -10.42 -2.30 -26.01
N VAL A 564 -9.35 -3.08 -26.24
CA VAL A 564 -8.10 -2.95 -25.48
C VAL A 564 -7.25 -1.81 -26.05
N ASP A 565 -6.78 -0.93 -25.17
CA ASP A 565 -5.79 0.11 -25.45
C ASP A 565 -4.50 -0.13 -24.63
N GLU A 566 -3.62 0.86 -24.55
CA GLU A 566 -2.36 0.75 -23.77
C GLU A 566 -2.57 0.88 -22.25
N GLY A 567 -3.78 1.22 -21.80
CA GLY A 567 -4.12 1.35 -20.38
C GLY A 567 -4.69 0.05 -19.79
N ILE A 568 -5.14 0.15 -18.53
CA ILE A 568 -5.77 -0.97 -17.82
C ILE A 568 -7.26 -0.70 -17.77
N ASP A 569 -7.98 -1.41 -18.65
CA ASP A 569 -9.44 -1.32 -18.81
C ASP A 569 -9.94 0.10 -19.14
N THR A 570 -9.15 0.89 -19.87
CA THR A 570 -9.48 2.28 -20.25
C THR A 570 -10.04 2.44 -21.65
N GLY A 571 -9.94 1.42 -22.49
CA GLY A 571 -10.40 1.52 -23.87
C GLY A 571 -11.93 1.55 -24.02
N PRO A 572 -12.47 1.95 -25.19
CA PRO A 572 -13.90 2.17 -25.36
C PRO A 572 -14.76 0.94 -25.05
N ILE A 573 -15.87 1.16 -24.33
CA ILE A 573 -16.81 0.13 -23.87
C ILE A 573 -17.77 -0.22 -25.01
N ILE A 574 -17.90 -1.50 -25.33
CA ILE A 574 -18.78 -2.01 -26.38
C ILE A 574 -20.11 -2.46 -25.79
N ALA A 575 -20.07 -3.20 -24.67
CA ALA A 575 -21.26 -3.70 -24.02
C ALA A 575 -21.02 -3.87 -22.52
N THR A 576 -22.09 -3.74 -21.73
CA THR A 576 -22.09 -3.97 -20.28
C THR A 576 -23.30 -4.82 -19.93
N ARG A 577 -23.15 -5.73 -18.97
CA ARG A 577 -24.24 -6.58 -18.46
C ARG A 577 -24.18 -6.63 -16.94
N VAL A 578 -25.31 -6.32 -16.29
CA VAL A 578 -25.51 -6.49 -14.85
C VAL A 578 -25.69 -7.98 -14.55
N VAL A 579 -25.16 -8.43 -13.41
CA VAL A 579 -25.17 -9.82 -12.99
C VAL A 579 -25.91 -9.94 -11.67
N ASP A 580 -26.97 -10.73 -11.64
CA ASP A 580 -27.64 -11.11 -10.41
C ASP A 580 -26.75 -12.08 -9.60
N VAL A 581 -26.34 -11.60 -8.43
CA VAL A 581 -25.49 -12.30 -7.47
C VAL A 581 -26.15 -12.39 -6.09
N ASP A 582 -27.47 -12.17 -6.01
CA ASP A 582 -28.20 -12.18 -4.75
C ASP A 582 -28.17 -13.56 -4.07
N ALA A 583 -28.04 -14.62 -4.87
CA ALA A 583 -27.88 -15.99 -4.38
C ALA A 583 -26.44 -16.35 -3.97
N CYS A 584 -25.43 -15.56 -4.31
CA CYS A 584 -24.04 -15.86 -3.98
C CYS A 584 -23.79 -15.75 -2.47
N ARG A 585 -23.10 -16.73 -1.90
CA ARG A 585 -22.72 -16.82 -0.48
C ARG A 585 -21.21 -16.86 -0.25
N SER A 586 -20.43 -16.79 -1.32
CA SER A 586 -18.96 -16.77 -1.28
C SER A 586 -18.39 -15.91 -2.40
N ILE A 587 -17.15 -15.43 -2.25
CA ILE A 587 -16.42 -14.76 -3.35
C ILE A 587 -16.25 -15.72 -4.54
N ALA A 588 -16.11 -17.02 -4.27
CA ALA A 588 -15.98 -18.04 -5.31
C ALA A 588 -17.23 -18.12 -6.19
N GLU A 589 -18.42 -18.16 -5.59
CA GLU A 589 -19.70 -18.16 -6.32
C GLU A 589 -19.92 -16.83 -7.07
N LEU A 590 -19.63 -15.71 -6.42
CA LEU A 590 -19.69 -14.37 -7.02
C LEU A 590 -18.86 -14.32 -8.31
N ARG A 591 -17.59 -14.73 -8.22
CA ARG A 591 -16.68 -14.78 -9.37
C ARG A 591 -17.18 -15.71 -10.45
N ALA A 592 -17.57 -16.94 -10.11
CA ALA A 592 -18.05 -17.91 -11.08
C ALA A 592 -19.25 -17.36 -11.87
N ARG A 593 -20.19 -16.70 -11.19
CA ARG A 593 -21.37 -16.11 -11.83
C ARG A 593 -21.02 -14.95 -12.76
N VAL A 594 -20.12 -14.05 -12.34
CA VAL A 594 -19.66 -12.94 -13.19
C VAL A 594 -18.80 -13.45 -14.35
N ASP A 595 -17.98 -14.49 -14.12
CA ASP A 595 -17.16 -15.15 -15.12
C ASP A 595 -18.00 -15.77 -16.25
N GLU A 596 -19.06 -16.50 -15.90
CA GLU A 596 -19.98 -17.07 -16.89
C GLU A 596 -20.63 -15.96 -17.74
N CYS A 597 -21.12 -14.91 -17.08
CA CYS A 597 -21.78 -13.79 -17.74
C CYS A 597 -20.85 -13.01 -18.68
N GLN A 598 -19.62 -12.69 -18.24
CA GLN A 598 -18.67 -11.95 -19.08
C GLN A 598 -18.28 -12.74 -20.33
N LEU A 599 -18.19 -14.06 -20.21
CA LEU A 599 -17.79 -14.95 -21.30
C LEU A 599 -18.90 -15.05 -22.34
N ASP A 600 -20.15 -15.14 -21.90
CA ASP A 600 -21.30 -15.12 -22.79
C ASP A 600 -21.43 -13.77 -23.50
N LEU A 601 -21.23 -12.66 -22.77
CA LEU A 601 -21.23 -11.31 -23.36
C LEU A 601 -20.11 -11.13 -24.39
N LEU A 602 -18.91 -11.63 -24.11
CA LEU A 602 -17.77 -11.59 -25.03
C LEU A 602 -18.04 -12.39 -26.30
N ASP A 603 -18.58 -13.59 -26.15
CA ASP A 603 -18.90 -14.49 -27.25
C ASP A 603 -20.02 -13.92 -28.14
N ASP A 604 -21.08 -13.38 -27.54
CA ASP A 604 -22.14 -12.67 -28.26
C ASP A 604 -21.61 -11.46 -29.04
N THR A 605 -20.72 -10.68 -28.41
CA THR A 605 -20.10 -9.50 -29.03
C THR A 605 -19.18 -9.89 -30.19
N LEU A 606 -18.31 -10.88 -29.99
CA LEU A 606 -17.43 -11.40 -31.02
C LEU A 606 -18.25 -11.91 -32.21
N ARG A 607 -19.29 -12.69 -31.97
CA ARG A 607 -20.18 -13.21 -33.00
C ARG A 607 -20.79 -12.08 -33.82
N SER A 608 -21.40 -11.08 -33.17
CA SER A 608 -22.01 -9.93 -33.87
C SER A 608 -21.00 -9.18 -34.75
N ILE A 609 -19.77 -8.98 -34.26
CA ILE A 609 -18.72 -8.28 -35.04
C ILE A 609 -18.26 -9.15 -36.22
N VAL A 610 -18.04 -10.44 -35.98
CA VAL A 610 -17.64 -11.39 -37.03
C VAL A 610 -18.72 -11.44 -38.10
N GLU A 611 -19.99 -11.61 -37.74
CA GLU A 611 -21.15 -11.66 -38.64
C GLU A 611 -21.25 -10.44 -39.54
N ARG A 612 -21.15 -9.23 -38.95
CA ARG A 612 -21.35 -7.97 -39.66
C ARG A 612 -20.07 -7.45 -40.35
N GLY A 613 -18.90 -7.88 -39.92
CA GLY A 613 -17.60 -7.44 -40.46
C GLY A 613 -17.26 -5.95 -40.18
N ILE A 614 -18.02 -5.29 -39.32
CA ILE A 614 -17.86 -3.86 -38.96
C ILE A 614 -17.66 -3.71 -37.45
N SER A 615 -16.99 -2.62 -37.05
CA SER A 615 -16.83 -2.27 -35.65
C SER A 615 -18.20 -1.95 -35.02
N PRO A 616 -18.51 -2.42 -33.80
CA PRO A 616 -19.74 -2.06 -33.12
C PRO A 616 -19.67 -0.62 -32.62
N SER A 617 -20.82 -0.05 -32.28
CA SER A 617 -20.85 1.20 -31.52
C SER A 617 -20.16 0.99 -30.17
N CYS A 618 -19.44 2.01 -29.69
CA CYS A 618 -18.77 1.97 -28.40
C CYS A 618 -18.79 3.35 -27.73
N ALA A 619 -18.72 3.36 -26.41
CA ALA A 619 -18.61 4.57 -25.60
C ALA A 619 -17.15 4.78 -25.18
N PRO A 620 -16.54 5.95 -25.43
CA PRO A 620 -15.23 6.27 -24.88
C PRO A 620 -15.31 6.37 -23.36
N GLN A 621 -14.20 6.08 -22.68
CA GLN A 621 -14.09 6.29 -21.23
C GLN A 621 -13.25 7.53 -20.95
N ARG A 622 -13.66 8.37 -19.99
CA ARG A 622 -12.78 9.39 -19.44
C ARG A 622 -11.98 8.84 -18.26
N ARG A 623 -10.80 9.42 -18.02
CA ARG A 623 -9.94 8.96 -16.92
C ARG A 623 -10.56 9.22 -15.55
N ASP A 624 -11.26 10.34 -15.39
CA ASP A 624 -11.87 10.81 -14.14
C ASP A 624 -13.21 10.14 -13.78
N GLU A 625 -13.84 9.42 -14.70
CA GLU A 625 -15.11 8.70 -14.47
C GLU A 625 -14.95 7.39 -13.67
N GLY A 626 -13.73 6.94 -13.42
CA GLY A 626 -13.49 5.59 -12.91
C GLY A 626 -12.18 5.44 -12.14
N ARG A 627 -12.13 4.46 -11.25
CA ARG A 627 -10.95 4.19 -10.43
C ARG A 627 -10.30 2.89 -10.84
N GLN A 628 -8.97 2.89 -10.91
CA GLN A 628 -8.21 1.66 -11.01
C GLN A 628 -8.07 1.03 -9.63
N PHE A 629 -8.57 -0.19 -9.51
CA PHE A 629 -8.40 -1.03 -8.35
C PHE A 629 -7.31 -2.08 -8.60
N PHE A 630 -6.74 -2.53 -7.50
CA PHE A 630 -5.69 -3.55 -7.49
C PHE A 630 -6.17 -4.78 -6.74
N ARG A 631 -5.34 -5.84 -6.76
CA ARG A 631 -5.67 -7.10 -6.11
C ARG A 631 -6.07 -6.85 -4.65
N MET A 632 -7.27 -7.25 -4.28
CA MET A 632 -7.81 -7.06 -2.93
C MET A 632 -6.98 -7.83 -1.89
N HIS A 633 -6.64 -7.14 -0.79
CA HIS A 633 -5.91 -7.68 0.36
C HIS A 633 -6.65 -8.87 0.99
N ALA A 634 -5.92 -9.79 1.62
CA ALA A 634 -6.53 -10.99 2.22
C ALA A 634 -7.56 -10.66 3.31
N ASP A 635 -7.28 -9.68 4.17
CA ASP A 635 -8.21 -9.28 5.22
C ASP A 635 -9.49 -8.64 4.67
N LEU A 636 -9.38 -7.78 3.66
CA LEU A 636 -10.56 -7.18 3.00
C LEU A 636 -11.43 -8.24 2.33
N ARG A 637 -10.81 -9.26 1.75
CA ARG A 637 -11.54 -10.42 1.21
C ARG A 637 -12.22 -11.22 2.29
N ARG A 638 -11.61 -11.38 3.46
CA ARG A 638 -12.25 -12.06 4.59
C ARG A 638 -13.50 -11.31 5.03
N VAL A 639 -13.41 -9.98 5.13
CA VAL A 639 -14.56 -9.11 5.42
C VAL A 639 -15.67 -9.32 4.38
N LEU A 640 -15.32 -9.29 3.09
CA LEU A 640 -16.28 -9.54 2.01
C LEU A 640 -16.90 -10.95 2.08
N GLU A 641 -16.08 -11.98 2.32
CA GLU A 641 -16.55 -13.37 2.43
C GLU A 641 -17.58 -13.53 3.56
N GLN A 642 -17.33 -12.89 4.71
CA GLN A 642 -18.25 -12.86 5.83
C GLN A 642 -19.54 -12.11 5.48
N ALA A 643 -19.43 -10.95 4.81
CA ALA A 643 -20.59 -10.18 4.36
C ALA A 643 -21.46 -10.96 3.36
N LEU A 644 -20.87 -11.74 2.46
CA LEU A 644 -21.61 -12.59 1.51
C LEU A 644 -22.29 -13.78 2.18
N THR A 645 -21.72 -14.30 3.28
CA THR A 645 -22.31 -15.42 4.03
C THR A 645 -23.50 -14.97 4.91
N ALA A 646 -23.53 -13.70 5.30
CA ALA A 646 -24.60 -13.16 6.15
C ALA A 646 -25.97 -13.17 5.44
N PRO A 647 -27.08 -13.46 6.17
CA PRO A 647 -28.42 -13.43 5.60
C PRO A 647 -28.78 -12.01 5.12
N ALA A 648 -29.49 -11.93 3.98
CA ALA A 648 -30.03 -10.66 3.49
C ALA A 648 -31.13 -10.16 4.45
N ILE A 649 -31.11 -8.88 4.82
CA ILE A 649 -32.19 -8.29 5.63
C ILE A 649 -33.38 -8.04 4.70
N ALA A 650 -34.54 -8.60 5.04
CA ALA A 650 -35.80 -8.24 4.41
C ALA A 650 -36.18 -6.83 4.88
N GLY A 651 -36.06 -5.85 3.99
CA GLY A 651 -36.53 -4.47 4.21
C GLY A 651 -35.59 -3.63 5.08
N SER A 652 -34.79 -2.78 4.44
CA SER A 652 -34.34 -1.53 5.06
C SER A 652 -34.55 -0.41 4.05
N GLU A 653 -35.55 0.43 4.31
CA GLU A 653 -35.61 1.78 3.75
C GLU A 653 -34.25 2.45 3.98
N ARG A 654 -33.71 3.06 2.93
CA ARG A 654 -32.51 3.90 3.04
C ARG A 654 -32.84 5.00 4.05
N ILE A 655 -32.20 4.99 5.21
CA ILE A 655 -32.14 6.18 6.05
C ILE A 655 -31.14 7.10 5.36
N GLU A 656 -31.66 8.23 4.86
CA GLU A 656 -30.95 9.28 4.12
C GLU A 656 -29.76 9.88 4.87
#